data_AF-A0A8M9Q4G2-F1
#
_entry.id   AF-A0A8M9Q4G2-F1
#
_cell.length_a   1.000
_cell.length_b   1.000
_cell.length_c   1.000
_cell.angle_alpha   90.00
_cell.angle_beta   90.00
_cell.angle_gamma   90.00
#
_symmetry.space_group_name_H-M   'P 1'
#
loop_
_entity.id
_entity.type
_entity.pdbx_description
1 polymer ?
#
loop_
_entity_poly.entity_id
_entity_poly.type
_entity_poly.pdbx_seq_one_letter_code
_entity_poly.pdbx_strand_id
1 'polypeptide(L)'
;MAAKKKEISLQININNDEQWSEALALKGLLVVDVYQQWCGPCRAVVGLFRKIKNELGDELLHFATAEADGIEALEMYRGKCEPTFLFYAGGELVSVLRGPNAPLLQKTIQEELSNEKNVLEHGGARRAVKDEGLTEEEEVNDDTEDHPHDEDVTVPTDKSYTVAIIKPDVVAHGKADEIIMKIQDAGFVILAHEERTLTEAEAQDFYQHKAAEPYFQELVQFMSSGPSHVLVISKTEGCEDVIPAWREFIGPADVEEARREQPESLRAQYGSESLLNGLHGSSDRERASRELAFFFPNFSFSVWDSRPEEEPVERTLALVRPDAARENREEILSRIRQAGFRVAMQKELMLTEEQVRLFYSTHVEEEYFNSLMENMTSGLVLALALVKEGAVEHWRNILGPKDPIKAKNEQPDSLRAQFSVENSSINQLHGSSSSEEAEKEISFFFPPEDTLAVIKPDTQHKEEILEEIQAQGFTISQLKDTILSREMAEEFYKEHREKPFFSQLVDYMCRGPCTMLVLTKENAVQEWRAAMGPTDPDQARLTAPESLRARFAKDVLENAVHGSSNTEHADQKIKFIFGDIGEIIPDTASPPLETEESFAELKNLQSSRSPSFGDLRNETEPDTTDGAEEMNLEMTESHAASTDQTEALETPESSQPDTGESPSL
;
A
#
# COMPACT_ATOMS: atom_id res chain seq x y z
N MET A 1 32.67 -30.78 -45.16
CA MET A 1 33.08 -30.18 -43.88
C MET A 1 32.20 -28.96 -43.66
N ALA A 2 30.98 -29.16 -43.15
CA ALA A 2 30.09 -28.04 -42.82
C ALA A 2 30.65 -27.38 -41.55
N ALA A 3 31.15 -26.16 -41.68
CA ALA A 3 31.64 -25.38 -40.56
C ALA A 3 30.50 -25.23 -39.53
N LYS A 4 30.75 -25.65 -38.29
CA LYS A 4 29.87 -25.37 -37.15
C LYS A 4 29.69 -23.84 -37.11
N LYS A 5 28.49 -23.35 -37.41
CA LYS A 5 28.09 -21.97 -37.13
C LYS A 5 28.34 -21.75 -35.64
N LYS A 6 29.35 -20.96 -35.31
CA LYS A 6 29.61 -20.48 -33.95
C LYS A 6 28.38 -19.66 -33.58
N GLU A 7 27.60 -20.15 -32.63
CA GLU A 7 26.46 -19.42 -32.07
C GLU A 7 27.02 -18.13 -31.47
N ILE A 8 26.65 -16.98 -32.05
CA ILE A 8 27.11 -15.68 -31.59
C ILE A 8 26.47 -15.49 -30.22
N SER A 9 27.26 -15.43 -29.15
CA SER A 9 26.71 -15.16 -27.82
C SER A 9 26.04 -13.79 -27.85
N LEU A 10 24.78 -13.75 -27.43
CA LEU A 10 23.98 -12.52 -27.39
C LEU A 10 24.68 -11.45 -26.53
N GLN A 11 25.31 -11.93 -25.45
CA GLN A 11 25.98 -11.17 -24.42
C GLN A 11 27.47 -11.56 -24.37
N ILE A 12 28.31 -10.59 -24.00
CA ILE A 12 29.73 -10.78 -23.67
C ILE A 12 29.83 -11.22 -22.21
N ASN A 13 30.61 -12.26 -21.92
CA ASN A 13 30.86 -12.68 -20.54
C ASN A 13 32.13 -12.00 -20.01
N ILE A 14 32.01 -11.30 -18.88
CA ILE A 14 33.08 -10.53 -18.25
C ILE A 14 33.31 -11.08 -16.85
N ASN A 15 34.50 -11.62 -16.61
CA ASN A 15 34.83 -12.31 -15.35
C ASN A 15 36.14 -11.80 -14.73
N ASN A 16 36.78 -10.76 -15.31
CA ASN A 16 38.01 -10.16 -14.79
C ASN A 16 38.17 -8.70 -15.27
N ASP A 17 39.10 -7.95 -14.64
CA ASP A 17 39.35 -6.54 -14.93
C ASP A 17 39.84 -6.24 -16.35
N GLU A 18 40.55 -7.18 -16.98
CA GLU A 18 41.02 -7.04 -18.36
C GLU A 18 39.82 -7.03 -19.33
N GLN A 19 38.90 -8.00 -19.18
CA GLN A 19 37.66 -8.07 -19.93
C GLN A 19 36.73 -6.89 -19.65
N TRP A 20 36.70 -6.40 -18.40
CA TRP A 20 35.95 -5.22 -18.02
C TRP A 20 36.43 -3.98 -18.77
N SER A 21 37.75 -3.77 -18.78
CA SER A 21 38.38 -2.66 -19.50
C SER A 21 38.15 -2.75 -21.02
N GLU A 22 38.24 -3.94 -21.59
CA GLU A 22 37.93 -4.17 -23.01
C GLU A 22 36.47 -3.86 -23.36
N ALA A 23 35.53 -4.26 -22.49
CA ALA A 23 34.11 -3.99 -22.68
C ALA A 23 33.79 -2.49 -22.62
N LEU A 24 34.36 -1.76 -21.66
CA LEU A 24 34.18 -0.30 -21.54
C LEU A 24 34.78 0.49 -22.71
N ALA A 25 35.75 -0.08 -23.42
CA ALA A 25 36.33 0.51 -24.62
C ALA A 25 35.46 0.35 -25.88
N LEU A 26 34.36 -0.41 -25.82
CA LEU A 26 33.44 -0.57 -26.95
C LEU A 26 32.76 0.75 -27.28
N LYS A 27 32.61 1.00 -28.58
CA LYS A 27 31.89 2.17 -29.08
C LYS A 27 30.37 1.91 -29.02
N GLY A 28 29.65 2.79 -28.35
CA GLY A 28 28.19 2.75 -28.21
C GLY A 28 27.75 2.58 -26.75
N LEU A 29 26.53 2.06 -26.58
CA LEU A 29 25.93 1.75 -25.28
C LEU A 29 26.22 0.29 -24.90
N LEU A 30 26.85 0.08 -23.75
CA LEU A 30 27.05 -1.22 -23.13
C LEU A 30 26.10 -1.39 -21.95
N VAL A 31 25.26 -2.43 -22.01
CA VAL A 31 24.34 -2.81 -20.92
C VAL A 31 24.90 -4.05 -20.24
N VAL A 32 25.21 -3.96 -18.96
CA VAL A 32 25.85 -5.02 -18.17
C VAL A 32 24.89 -5.55 -17.10
N ASP A 33 24.56 -6.84 -17.18
CA ASP A 33 23.89 -7.59 -16.10
C ASP A 33 24.93 -8.07 -15.09
N VAL A 34 24.97 -7.44 -13.91
CA VAL A 34 25.94 -7.73 -12.84
C VAL A 34 25.39 -8.82 -11.93
N TYR A 35 26.20 -9.84 -11.67
CA TYR A 35 25.81 -10.99 -10.86
C TYR A 35 26.95 -11.52 -10.00
N GLN A 36 26.59 -12.30 -8.97
CA GLN A 36 27.54 -13.07 -8.15
C GLN A 36 27.68 -14.50 -8.70
N GLN A 37 28.86 -15.08 -8.57
CA GLN A 37 29.17 -16.44 -9.02
C GLN A 37 28.14 -17.48 -8.55
N TRP A 38 27.61 -17.30 -7.34
CA TRP A 38 26.68 -18.24 -6.71
C TRP A 38 25.23 -18.14 -7.22
N CYS A 39 24.80 -17.00 -7.81
CA CYS A 39 23.44 -16.83 -8.35
C CYS A 39 23.39 -16.92 -9.88
N GLY A 40 24.47 -16.53 -10.57
CA GLY A 40 24.49 -16.42 -12.03
C GLY A 40 23.71 -15.20 -12.55
N PRO A 41 23.78 -14.91 -13.87
CA PRO A 41 23.11 -13.77 -14.49
C PRO A 41 21.59 -13.93 -14.53
N CYS A 42 20.88 -12.81 -14.67
CA CYS A 42 19.42 -12.78 -14.66
C CYS A 42 18.83 -13.46 -15.90
N ARG A 43 18.36 -14.70 -15.74
CA ARG A 43 17.80 -15.50 -16.86
C ARG A 43 16.52 -14.90 -17.45
N ALA A 44 15.76 -14.15 -16.64
CA ALA A 44 14.49 -13.56 -17.06
C ALA A 44 14.65 -12.55 -18.20
N VAL A 45 15.74 -11.77 -18.21
CA VAL A 45 15.95 -10.70 -19.20
C VAL A 45 16.64 -11.16 -20.48
N VAL A 46 17.17 -12.38 -20.54
CA VAL A 46 17.88 -12.90 -21.74
C VAL A 46 16.95 -12.91 -22.96
N GLY A 47 15.67 -13.24 -22.77
CA GLY A 47 14.66 -13.18 -23.82
C GLY A 47 14.42 -11.75 -24.32
N LEU A 48 14.33 -10.80 -23.39
CA LEU A 48 14.15 -9.38 -23.66
C LEU A 48 15.33 -8.79 -24.43
N PHE A 49 16.57 -9.01 -23.99
CA PHE A 49 17.75 -8.53 -24.71
C PHE A 49 17.85 -9.11 -26.13
N ARG A 50 17.43 -10.36 -26.32
CA ARG A 50 17.36 -10.96 -27.67
C ARG A 50 16.33 -10.25 -28.54
N LYS A 51 15.15 -9.98 -27.98
CA LYS A 51 14.08 -9.23 -28.66
C LYS A 51 14.56 -7.84 -29.05
N ILE A 52 15.06 -7.06 -28.10
CA ILE A 52 15.56 -5.68 -28.31
C ILE A 52 16.68 -5.65 -29.36
N LYS A 53 17.66 -6.57 -29.27
CA LYS A 53 18.77 -6.62 -30.24
C LYS A 53 18.28 -6.90 -31.66
N ASN A 54 17.29 -7.76 -31.81
CA ASN A 54 16.70 -8.09 -33.11
C ASN A 54 15.82 -6.95 -33.66
N GLU A 55 15.09 -6.26 -32.79
CA GLU A 55 14.20 -5.16 -33.16
C GLU A 55 14.99 -3.91 -33.56
N LEU A 56 15.98 -3.51 -32.76
CA LEU A 56 16.78 -2.31 -33.02
C LEU A 56 17.86 -2.57 -34.07
N GLY A 57 18.46 -3.76 -34.09
CA GLY A 57 19.50 -4.13 -35.04
C GLY A 57 20.73 -3.21 -35.01
N ASP A 58 20.97 -2.54 -33.88
CA ASP A 58 21.96 -1.47 -33.77
C ASP A 58 23.35 -1.98 -33.44
N GLU A 59 24.36 -1.57 -34.24
CA GLU A 59 25.76 -1.94 -34.01
C GLU A 59 26.37 -1.24 -32.78
N LEU A 60 25.74 -0.17 -32.28
CA LEU A 60 26.16 0.54 -31.08
C LEU A 60 25.59 -0.07 -29.79
N LEU A 61 24.70 -1.07 -29.85
CA LEU A 61 24.12 -1.69 -28.66
C LEU A 61 24.81 -3.02 -28.31
N HIS A 62 25.49 -3.03 -27.18
CA HIS A 62 26.20 -4.19 -26.65
C HIS A 62 25.57 -4.65 -25.34
N PHE A 63 25.45 -5.98 -25.17
CA PHE A 63 25.02 -6.57 -23.91
C PHE A 63 26.15 -7.40 -23.32
N ALA A 64 26.29 -7.38 -22.00
CA ALA A 64 27.25 -8.18 -21.27
C ALA A 64 26.66 -8.71 -19.98
N THR A 65 27.29 -9.75 -19.43
CA THR A 65 27.07 -10.24 -18.07
C THR A 65 28.39 -10.17 -17.33
N ALA A 66 28.42 -9.58 -16.13
CA ALA A 66 29.63 -9.40 -15.34
C ALA A 66 29.58 -10.13 -13.99
N GLU A 67 30.53 -11.02 -13.73
CA GLU A 67 30.70 -11.69 -12.44
C GLU A 67 31.46 -10.77 -11.48
N ALA A 68 30.75 -10.12 -10.55
CA ALA A 68 31.29 -9.07 -9.68
C ALA A 68 32.42 -9.56 -8.74
N ASP A 69 32.42 -10.86 -8.40
CA ASP A 69 33.46 -11.48 -7.57
C ASP A 69 34.87 -11.32 -8.17
N GLY A 70 34.98 -11.29 -9.51
CA GLY A 70 36.26 -11.27 -10.23
C GLY A 70 36.73 -9.89 -10.70
N ILE A 71 35.98 -8.82 -10.45
CA ILE A 71 36.21 -7.48 -11.02
C ILE A 71 36.35 -6.47 -9.87
N GLU A 72 37.50 -5.79 -9.78
CA GLU A 72 37.78 -4.79 -8.73
C GLU A 72 36.82 -3.60 -8.83
N ALA A 73 36.51 -3.15 -10.05
CA ALA A 73 35.59 -2.03 -10.30
C ALA A 73 34.14 -2.29 -9.82
N LEU A 74 33.78 -3.56 -9.56
CA LEU A 74 32.45 -3.96 -9.10
C LEU A 74 32.45 -4.43 -7.63
N GLU A 75 33.50 -4.10 -6.86
CA GLU A 75 33.62 -4.51 -5.45
C GLU A 75 32.40 -4.12 -4.62
N MET A 76 31.80 -2.96 -4.88
CA MET A 76 30.62 -2.44 -4.17
C MET A 76 29.31 -3.23 -4.40
N TYR A 77 29.30 -4.17 -5.35
CA TYR A 77 28.15 -5.05 -5.61
C TYR A 77 28.34 -6.45 -5.02
N ARG A 78 29.51 -6.76 -4.44
CA ARG A 78 29.82 -8.10 -3.92
C ARG A 78 28.95 -8.46 -2.72
N GLY A 79 28.60 -9.74 -2.61
CA GLY A 79 27.86 -10.28 -1.46
C GLY A 79 26.35 -10.07 -1.49
N LYS A 80 25.81 -9.47 -2.55
CA LYS A 80 24.37 -9.17 -2.67
C LYS A 80 23.74 -9.79 -3.92
N CYS A 81 22.44 -10.01 -3.85
CA CYS A 81 21.70 -10.74 -4.89
C CYS A 81 20.42 -10.01 -5.25
N GLU A 82 20.59 -8.94 -6.01
CA GLU A 82 19.52 -8.29 -6.76
C GLU A 82 19.95 -8.16 -8.24
N PRO A 83 19.02 -8.33 -9.21
CA PRO A 83 19.33 -8.04 -10.61
C PRO A 83 19.75 -6.59 -10.77
N THR A 84 20.99 -6.33 -11.20
CA THR A 84 21.52 -4.98 -11.36
C THR A 84 22.02 -4.79 -12.78
N PHE A 85 21.51 -3.78 -13.47
CA PHE A 85 21.86 -3.45 -14.85
C PHE A 85 22.59 -2.11 -14.91
N LEU A 86 23.85 -2.14 -15.36
CA LEU A 86 24.68 -0.95 -15.52
C LEU A 86 24.77 -0.54 -16.98
N PHE A 87 24.62 0.76 -17.24
CA PHE A 87 24.64 1.32 -18.59
C PHE A 87 25.89 2.18 -18.75
N TYR A 88 26.76 1.80 -19.68
CA TYR A 88 27.98 2.54 -19.98
C TYR A 88 27.97 3.09 -21.39
N ALA A 89 28.33 4.36 -21.54
CA ALA A 89 28.49 5.02 -22.83
C ALA A 89 29.83 5.78 -22.85
N GLY A 90 30.68 5.49 -23.83
CA GLY A 90 32.02 6.09 -23.92
C GLY A 90 32.93 5.83 -22.70
N GLY A 91 32.68 4.75 -21.96
CA GLY A 91 33.42 4.39 -20.74
C GLY A 91 32.89 5.02 -19.45
N GLU A 92 31.86 5.86 -19.52
CA GLU A 92 31.23 6.49 -18.35
C GLU A 92 29.90 5.79 -18.01
N LEU A 93 29.61 5.64 -16.72
CA LEU A 93 28.32 5.12 -16.25
C LEU A 93 27.25 6.20 -16.49
N VAL A 94 26.21 5.89 -17.26
CA VAL A 94 25.15 6.84 -17.63
C VAL A 94 23.80 6.52 -17.00
N SER A 95 23.58 5.28 -16.57
CA SER A 95 22.37 4.86 -15.86
C SER A 95 22.62 3.58 -15.07
N VAL A 96 21.84 3.39 -14.01
CA VAL A 96 21.75 2.14 -13.23
C VAL A 96 20.29 1.76 -13.08
N LEU A 97 19.97 0.47 -13.18
CA LEU A 97 18.63 -0.05 -12.95
C LEU A 97 18.72 -1.29 -12.07
N ARG A 98 17.91 -1.32 -11.01
CA ARG A 98 17.83 -2.44 -10.07
C ARG A 98 16.48 -3.15 -10.21
N GLY A 99 16.50 -4.47 -10.09
CA GLY A 99 15.34 -5.35 -10.28
C GLY A 99 15.04 -5.69 -11.74
N PRO A 100 14.31 -6.80 -12.00
CA PRO A 100 14.01 -7.27 -13.35
C PRO A 100 12.77 -6.58 -13.94
N ASN A 101 12.71 -5.23 -13.94
CA ASN A 101 11.61 -4.47 -14.55
C ASN A 101 11.79 -4.38 -16.08
N ALA A 102 11.17 -5.30 -16.83
CA ALA A 102 11.33 -5.41 -18.28
C ALA A 102 10.88 -4.15 -19.06
N PRO A 103 9.71 -3.53 -18.81
CA PRO A 103 9.31 -2.28 -19.45
C PRO A 103 10.32 -1.14 -19.22
N LEU A 104 10.74 -0.94 -17.97
CA LEU A 104 11.69 0.11 -17.62
C LEU A 104 13.04 -0.15 -18.29
N LEU A 105 13.54 -1.38 -18.24
CA LEU A 105 14.80 -1.77 -18.88
C LEU A 105 14.76 -1.52 -20.39
N GLN A 106 13.66 -1.84 -21.06
CA GLN A 106 13.50 -1.56 -22.49
C GLN A 106 13.48 -0.05 -22.78
N LYS A 107 12.75 0.73 -21.98
CA LYS A 107 12.68 2.19 -22.12
C LYS A 107 14.06 2.84 -21.93
N THR A 108 14.76 2.50 -20.85
CA THR A 108 16.10 3.03 -20.55
C THR A 108 17.11 2.68 -21.65
N ILE A 109 17.07 1.45 -22.20
CA ILE A 109 17.94 1.07 -23.33
C ILE A 109 17.68 1.97 -24.54
N GLN A 110 16.42 2.24 -24.88
CA GLN A 110 16.08 3.06 -26.05
C GLN A 110 16.50 4.52 -25.86
N GLU A 111 16.25 5.08 -24.68
CA GLU A 111 16.62 6.45 -24.32
C GLU A 111 18.13 6.66 -24.34
N GLU A 112 18.88 5.82 -23.62
CA GLU A 112 20.34 5.94 -23.54
C GLU A 112 21.03 5.64 -24.87
N LEU A 113 20.48 4.74 -25.69
CA LEU A 113 21.02 4.49 -27.03
C LEU A 113 20.79 5.69 -27.96
N SER A 114 19.64 6.34 -27.85
CA SER A 114 19.35 7.58 -28.58
C SER A 114 20.27 8.73 -28.13
N ASN A 115 20.49 8.86 -26.82
CA ASN A 115 21.42 9.83 -26.24
C ASN A 115 22.85 9.62 -26.74
N GLU A 116 23.36 8.38 -26.72
CA GLU A 116 24.71 8.07 -27.20
C GLU A 116 24.87 8.34 -28.70
N LYS A 117 23.86 8.03 -29.53
CA LYS A 117 23.88 8.40 -30.96
C LYS A 117 24.00 9.90 -31.15
N ASN A 118 23.21 10.67 -30.40
CA ASN A 118 23.23 12.12 -30.49
C ASN A 118 24.61 12.69 -30.07
N VAL A 119 25.20 12.16 -28.99
CA VAL A 119 26.55 12.52 -28.55
C VAL A 119 27.60 12.20 -29.63
N LEU A 120 27.53 11.03 -30.27
CA LEU A 120 28.48 10.61 -31.31
C LEU A 120 28.33 11.40 -32.62
N GLU A 121 27.13 11.86 -32.96
CA GLU A 121 26.86 12.62 -34.19
C GLU A 121 27.11 14.12 -34.04
N HIS A 122 26.67 14.72 -32.92
CA HIS A 122 26.64 16.18 -32.72
C HIS A 122 27.67 16.69 -31.71
N GLY A 123 28.33 15.80 -30.95
CA GLY A 123 29.40 16.16 -30.02
C GLY A 123 28.91 16.76 -28.69
N GLY A 124 28.01 16.08 -28.00
CA GLY A 124 27.51 16.45 -26.67
C GLY A 124 28.36 15.93 -25.49
N ALA A 125 28.12 16.45 -24.28
CA ALA A 125 28.64 15.86 -23.05
C ALA A 125 27.75 14.68 -22.62
N ARG A 126 28.36 13.61 -22.09
CA ARG A 126 27.62 12.49 -21.48
C ARG A 126 27.20 12.87 -20.06
N ARG A 127 26.02 12.43 -19.65
CA ARG A 127 25.53 12.61 -18.28
C ARG A 127 26.04 11.43 -17.45
N ALA A 128 27.20 11.61 -16.82
CA ALA A 128 27.74 10.59 -15.92
C ALA A 128 26.90 10.53 -14.62
N VAL A 129 26.49 9.33 -14.25
CA VAL A 129 25.81 9.01 -12.98
C VAL A 129 26.81 8.40 -12.02
N LYS A 130 26.69 8.73 -10.73
CA LYS A 130 27.45 8.12 -9.65
C LYS A 130 26.53 7.16 -8.91
N ASP A 131 26.84 5.88 -8.92
CA ASP A 131 26.15 4.88 -8.08
C ASP A 131 26.99 4.64 -6.83
N GLU A 132 26.35 4.69 -5.65
CA GLU A 132 27.03 4.49 -4.36
C GLU A 132 27.16 3.00 -3.99
N GLY A 133 26.82 2.10 -4.92
CA GLY A 133 26.80 0.67 -4.69
C GLY A 133 25.61 0.24 -3.86
N LEU A 134 25.68 -0.98 -3.36
CA LEU A 134 24.67 -1.53 -2.50
C LEU A 134 25.15 -1.39 -1.03
N THR A 135 24.72 -0.37 -0.29
CA THR A 135 25.09 -0.17 1.14
C THR A 135 24.42 -1.17 2.08
N GLU A 136 25.12 -1.64 3.13
CA GLU A 136 24.61 -2.65 4.09
C GLU A 136 23.49 -2.13 5.02
N GLU A 137 23.12 -0.87 4.89
CA GLU A 137 22.05 -0.22 5.61
C GLU A 137 21.12 0.43 4.58
N GLU A 138 20.11 -0.31 4.12
CA GLU A 138 18.84 0.30 3.70
C GLU A 138 18.00 0.45 4.97
N GLU A 139 18.40 1.40 5.81
CA GLU A 139 17.40 2.24 6.46
C GLU A 139 16.57 2.85 5.33
N VAL A 140 15.25 2.78 5.50
CA VAL A 140 14.23 3.37 4.64
C VAL A 140 14.51 4.88 4.51
N ASN A 141 15.38 5.25 3.57
CA ASN A 141 15.53 6.61 3.08
C ASN A 141 14.90 6.65 1.70
N ASP A 142 13.64 7.06 1.76
CA ASP A 142 12.87 7.84 0.80
C ASP A 142 13.75 8.88 0.08
N ASP A 143 14.44 8.45 -0.98
CA ASP A 143 15.05 9.30 -2.00
C ASP A 143 15.28 8.43 -3.26
N THR A 144 14.23 7.78 -3.75
CA THR A 144 14.20 7.37 -5.17
C THR A 144 13.98 8.60 -6.03
N GLU A 145 15.07 9.10 -6.61
CA GLU A 145 15.04 9.94 -7.80
C GLU A 145 14.10 9.31 -8.84
N ASP A 146 13.01 10.03 -9.16
CA ASP A 146 12.19 9.97 -10.38
C ASP A 146 12.33 8.68 -11.22
N HIS A 147 11.72 7.59 -10.75
CA HIS A 147 11.17 6.58 -11.63
C HIS A 147 9.66 6.84 -11.77
N PRO A 148 9.14 7.13 -12.99
CA PRO A 148 7.72 7.29 -13.20
C PRO A 148 7.07 5.90 -13.18
N HIS A 149 6.90 5.36 -11.98
CA HIS A 149 6.17 4.13 -11.67
C HIS A 149 5.46 4.31 -10.32
N ASP A 150 4.72 5.40 -10.23
CA ASP A 150 3.48 5.60 -9.46
C ASP A 150 3.02 7.03 -9.78
N GLU A 151 2.90 7.34 -11.09
CA GLU A 151 1.98 8.42 -11.45
C GLU A 151 0.60 7.90 -11.07
N ASP A 152 -0.10 8.59 -10.16
CA ASP A 152 -1.54 8.53 -10.06
C ASP A 152 -2.08 8.50 -11.49
N VAL A 153 -2.48 7.32 -11.98
CA VAL A 153 -3.05 7.19 -13.31
C VAL A 153 -4.42 7.85 -13.22
N THR A 154 -4.41 9.15 -13.47
CA THR A 154 -5.56 10.04 -13.41
C THR A 154 -6.44 9.75 -14.61
N VAL A 155 -7.31 8.75 -14.46
CA VAL A 155 -8.27 8.39 -15.51
C VAL A 155 -9.51 9.27 -15.38
N PRO A 156 -9.95 9.92 -16.47
CA PRO A 156 -11.17 10.72 -16.47
C PRO A 156 -12.39 9.87 -16.09
N THR A 157 -13.19 10.32 -15.11
CA THR A 157 -14.38 9.59 -14.61
C THR A 157 -15.52 9.46 -15.63
N ASP A 158 -15.44 10.15 -16.76
CA ASP A 158 -16.35 9.97 -17.90
C ASP A 158 -16.02 8.74 -18.76
N LYS A 159 -14.85 8.11 -18.54
CA LYS A 159 -14.46 6.88 -19.23
C LYS A 159 -14.80 5.64 -18.42
N SER A 160 -15.65 4.79 -18.98
CA SER A 160 -15.92 3.45 -18.47
C SER A 160 -14.61 2.62 -18.41
N TYR A 161 -14.45 1.83 -17.35
CA TYR A 161 -13.32 0.90 -17.14
C TYR A 161 -13.81 -0.52 -16.87
N THR A 162 -12.93 -1.50 -17.06
CA THR A 162 -13.16 -2.91 -16.67
C THR A 162 -11.86 -3.58 -16.30
N VAL A 163 -11.95 -4.65 -15.49
CA VAL A 163 -10.81 -5.53 -15.21
C VAL A 163 -10.77 -6.64 -16.25
N ALA A 164 -9.58 -6.86 -16.81
CA ALA A 164 -9.27 -7.95 -17.72
C ALA A 164 -8.20 -8.83 -17.07
N ILE A 165 -8.41 -10.15 -17.08
CA ILE A 165 -7.43 -11.10 -16.52
C ILE A 165 -7.02 -12.06 -17.63
N ILE A 166 -5.72 -12.13 -17.90
CA ILE A 166 -5.10 -13.18 -18.72
C ILE A 166 -4.74 -14.33 -17.78
N LYS A 167 -5.36 -15.49 -18.02
CA LYS A 167 -5.33 -16.64 -17.11
C LYS A 167 -4.00 -17.41 -17.15
N PRO A 168 -3.68 -18.20 -16.11
CA PRO A 168 -2.38 -18.84 -15.97
C PRO A 168 -1.96 -19.77 -17.11
N ASP A 169 -2.90 -20.42 -17.77
CA ASP A 169 -2.61 -21.28 -18.92
C ASP A 169 -1.98 -20.48 -20.06
N VAL A 170 -2.58 -19.35 -20.42
CA VAL A 170 -2.10 -18.48 -21.49
C VAL A 170 -0.75 -17.85 -21.14
N VAL A 171 -0.58 -17.45 -19.88
CA VAL A 171 0.68 -16.90 -19.36
C VAL A 171 1.79 -17.95 -19.43
N ALA A 172 1.51 -19.19 -19.00
CA ALA A 172 2.47 -20.29 -19.06
C ALA A 172 2.89 -20.65 -20.50
N HIS A 173 2.05 -20.40 -21.50
CA HIS A 173 2.39 -20.56 -22.91
C HIS A 173 3.17 -19.36 -23.50
N GLY A 174 3.50 -18.35 -22.69
CA GLY A 174 4.25 -17.16 -23.11
C GLY A 174 3.46 -16.29 -24.09
N LYS A 175 2.13 -16.31 -24.01
CA LYS A 175 1.23 -15.58 -24.93
C LYS A 175 0.66 -14.28 -24.35
N ALA A 176 0.98 -13.96 -23.09
CA ALA A 176 0.47 -12.77 -22.42
C ALA A 176 0.81 -11.47 -23.18
N ASP A 177 2.08 -11.25 -23.53
CA ASP A 177 2.51 -10.04 -24.25
C ASP A 177 1.84 -9.90 -25.62
N GLU A 178 1.67 -11.00 -26.35
CA GLU A 178 1.00 -11.00 -27.65
C GLU A 178 -0.46 -10.56 -27.52
N ILE A 179 -1.13 -11.00 -26.46
CA ILE A 179 -2.50 -10.59 -26.13
C ILE A 179 -2.54 -9.13 -25.71
N ILE A 180 -1.64 -8.68 -24.84
CA ILE A 180 -1.54 -7.28 -24.40
C ILE A 180 -1.37 -6.35 -25.61
N MET A 181 -0.51 -6.71 -26.57
CA MET A 181 -0.37 -5.97 -27.83
C MET A 181 -1.69 -5.94 -28.62
N LYS A 182 -2.39 -7.08 -28.75
CA LYS A 182 -3.69 -7.13 -29.44
C LYS A 182 -4.75 -6.25 -28.76
N ILE A 183 -4.74 -6.17 -27.43
CA ILE A 183 -5.64 -5.30 -26.65
C ILE A 183 -5.39 -3.84 -27.03
N GLN A 184 -4.12 -3.41 -27.04
CA GLN A 184 -3.74 -2.04 -27.40
C GLN A 184 -4.05 -1.73 -28.87
N ASP A 185 -3.73 -2.64 -29.79
CA ASP A 185 -4.01 -2.50 -31.23
C ASP A 185 -5.51 -2.40 -31.54
N ALA A 186 -6.36 -3.03 -30.71
CA ALA A 186 -7.82 -2.93 -30.81
C ALA A 186 -8.40 -1.62 -30.26
N GLY A 187 -7.54 -0.71 -29.77
CA GLY A 187 -7.94 0.62 -29.28
C GLY A 187 -8.35 0.64 -27.80
N PHE A 188 -8.01 -0.39 -27.03
CA PHE A 188 -8.11 -0.32 -25.57
C PHE A 188 -6.86 0.33 -25.00
N VAL A 189 -7.03 1.11 -23.95
CA VAL A 189 -5.94 1.69 -23.16
C VAL A 189 -5.82 0.91 -21.86
N ILE A 190 -4.61 0.47 -21.57
CA ILE A 190 -4.27 -0.19 -20.31
C ILE A 190 -3.89 0.91 -19.32
N LEU A 191 -4.69 1.04 -18.27
CA LEU A 191 -4.57 2.06 -17.22
C LEU A 191 -3.70 1.57 -16.06
N ALA A 192 -3.77 0.27 -15.75
CA ALA A 192 -2.88 -0.40 -14.81
C ALA A 192 -2.67 -1.84 -15.25
N HIS A 193 -1.53 -2.41 -14.85
CA HIS A 193 -1.14 -3.78 -15.17
C HIS A 193 -0.30 -4.35 -14.01
N GLU A 194 -0.70 -5.50 -13.51
CA GLU A 194 0.06 -6.29 -12.52
C GLU A 194 0.11 -7.77 -12.95
N GLU A 195 1.25 -8.44 -12.72
CA GLU A 195 1.33 -9.90 -12.76
C GLU A 195 1.17 -10.45 -11.34
N ARG A 196 0.14 -11.29 -11.12
CA ARG A 196 -0.21 -11.79 -9.80
C ARG A 196 -0.55 -13.27 -9.81
N THR A 197 -0.01 -14.02 -8.85
CA THR A 197 -0.41 -15.41 -8.59
C THR A 197 -1.39 -15.44 -7.42
N LEU A 198 -2.63 -15.85 -7.66
CA LEU A 198 -3.67 -15.90 -6.63
C LEU A 198 -3.49 -17.10 -5.70
N THR A 199 -3.60 -16.88 -4.40
CA THR A 199 -3.78 -17.99 -3.44
C THR A 199 -5.15 -18.65 -3.62
N GLU A 200 -5.33 -19.89 -3.16
CA GLU A 200 -6.64 -20.56 -3.24
C GLU A 200 -7.73 -19.77 -2.49
N ALA A 201 -7.37 -19.13 -1.37
CA ALA A 201 -8.29 -18.29 -0.60
C ALA A 201 -8.71 -17.04 -1.39
N GLU A 202 -7.76 -16.33 -1.99
CA GLU A 202 -8.06 -15.17 -2.84
C GLU A 202 -8.90 -15.56 -4.06
N ALA A 203 -8.58 -16.68 -4.71
CA ALA A 203 -9.36 -17.18 -5.85
C ALA A 203 -10.79 -17.59 -5.44
N GLN A 204 -10.98 -18.18 -4.26
CA GLN A 204 -12.31 -18.49 -3.72
C GLN A 204 -13.13 -17.22 -3.46
N ASP A 205 -12.52 -16.21 -2.86
CA ASP A 205 -13.18 -14.94 -2.58
C ASP A 205 -13.57 -14.22 -3.88
N PHE A 206 -12.62 -14.10 -4.82
CA PHE A 206 -12.84 -13.45 -6.10
C PHE A 206 -13.97 -14.13 -6.92
N TYR A 207 -13.97 -15.46 -6.97
CA TYR A 207 -14.99 -16.23 -7.71
C TYR A 207 -16.19 -16.66 -6.87
N GLN A 208 -16.39 -16.10 -5.66
CA GLN A 208 -17.45 -16.52 -4.73
C GLN A 208 -18.84 -16.54 -5.37
N HIS A 209 -19.12 -15.62 -6.29
CA HIS A 209 -20.37 -15.57 -7.05
C HIS A 209 -20.65 -16.82 -7.90
N LYS A 210 -19.65 -17.69 -8.13
CA LYS A 210 -19.76 -18.99 -8.82
C LYS A 210 -19.70 -20.18 -7.86
N ALA A 211 -19.79 -19.97 -6.54
CA ALA A 211 -19.66 -21.05 -5.56
C ALA A 211 -20.70 -22.18 -5.73
N ALA A 212 -21.85 -21.90 -6.36
CA ALA A 212 -22.88 -22.90 -6.66
C ALA A 212 -22.59 -23.76 -7.91
N GLU A 213 -21.60 -23.38 -8.72
CA GLU A 213 -21.28 -24.09 -9.96
C GLU A 213 -20.47 -25.37 -9.68
N PRO A 214 -20.74 -26.49 -10.36
CA PRO A 214 -20.10 -27.78 -10.09
C PRO A 214 -18.58 -27.77 -10.33
N TYR A 215 -18.09 -26.84 -11.16
CA TYR A 215 -16.68 -26.66 -11.49
C TYR A 215 -15.98 -25.61 -10.63
N PHE A 216 -16.62 -25.05 -9.59
CA PHE A 216 -16.07 -23.95 -8.80
C PHE A 216 -14.69 -24.29 -8.19
N GLN A 217 -14.55 -25.47 -7.61
CA GLN A 217 -13.28 -25.91 -7.01
C GLN A 217 -12.17 -26.08 -8.06
N GLU A 218 -12.51 -26.62 -9.24
CA GLU A 218 -11.55 -26.74 -10.35
C GLU A 218 -11.11 -25.36 -10.86
N LEU A 219 -12.03 -24.39 -10.91
CA LEU A 219 -11.72 -23.01 -11.31
C LEU A 219 -10.77 -22.32 -10.31
N VAL A 220 -11.03 -22.49 -9.01
CA VAL A 220 -10.16 -21.96 -7.94
C VAL A 220 -8.76 -22.55 -8.06
N GLN A 221 -8.66 -23.88 -8.11
CA GLN A 221 -7.38 -24.57 -8.22
C GLN A 221 -6.62 -24.15 -9.49
N PHE A 222 -7.34 -23.97 -10.59
CA PHE A 222 -6.76 -23.49 -11.84
C PHE A 222 -6.22 -22.07 -11.73
N MET A 223 -6.99 -21.13 -11.18
CA MET A 223 -6.57 -19.73 -11.06
C MET A 223 -5.40 -19.55 -10.09
N SER A 224 -5.24 -20.48 -9.14
CA SER A 224 -4.11 -20.53 -8.21
C SER A 224 -2.91 -21.35 -8.72
N SER A 225 -2.99 -21.93 -9.92
CA SER A 225 -1.93 -22.80 -10.45
C SER A 225 -0.70 -22.06 -10.98
N GLY A 226 -0.78 -20.74 -11.17
CA GLY A 226 0.32 -19.94 -11.70
C GLY A 226 -0.03 -18.46 -11.85
N PRO A 227 0.89 -17.66 -12.42
CA PRO A 227 0.73 -16.22 -12.56
C PRO A 227 -0.37 -15.88 -13.57
N SER A 228 -1.17 -14.87 -13.25
CA SER A 228 -2.13 -14.22 -14.14
C SER A 228 -1.68 -12.78 -14.40
N HIS A 229 -1.96 -12.24 -15.58
CA HIS A 229 -1.83 -10.79 -15.79
C HIS A 229 -3.19 -10.14 -15.56
N VAL A 230 -3.26 -9.22 -14.61
CA VAL A 230 -4.44 -8.41 -14.31
C VAL A 230 -4.24 -7.02 -14.91
N LEU A 231 -5.21 -6.58 -15.69
CA LEU A 231 -5.18 -5.33 -16.44
C LEU A 231 -6.42 -4.51 -16.12
N VAL A 232 -6.24 -3.22 -15.84
CA VAL A 232 -7.34 -2.25 -15.83
C VAL A 232 -7.38 -1.62 -17.21
N ILE A 233 -8.50 -1.74 -17.91
CA ILE A 233 -8.61 -1.25 -19.29
C ILE A 233 -9.77 -0.28 -19.46
N SER A 234 -9.57 0.70 -20.34
CA SER A 234 -10.59 1.62 -20.85
C SER A 234 -10.55 1.66 -22.38
N LYS A 235 -11.50 2.35 -23.01
CA LYS A 235 -11.56 2.51 -24.47
C LYS A 235 -11.61 4.00 -24.82
N THR A 236 -10.74 4.43 -25.73
CA THR A 236 -10.55 5.85 -26.04
C THR A 236 -11.57 6.42 -27.02
N GLU A 237 -12.15 5.60 -27.91
CA GLU A 237 -13.02 6.09 -28.98
C GLU A 237 -14.20 5.16 -29.28
N GLY A 238 -15.40 5.76 -29.44
CA GLY A 238 -16.56 5.13 -30.10
C GLY A 238 -17.48 4.24 -29.26
N CYS A 239 -17.25 4.08 -27.96
CA CYS A 239 -18.17 3.37 -27.06
C CYS A 239 -18.33 4.12 -25.73
N GLU A 240 -19.58 4.33 -25.30
CA GLU A 240 -19.91 4.87 -23.98
C GLU A 240 -19.59 3.88 -22.84
N ASP A 241 -19.48 2.58 -23.16
CA ASP A 241 -19.19 1.51 -22.19
C ASP A 241 -18.14 0.51 -22.72
N VAL A 242 -17.04 0.37 -21.99
CA VAL A 242 -15.92 -0.53 -22.28
C VAL A 242 -16.28 -1.98 -22.02
N ILE A 243 -17.23 -2.27 -21.11
CA ILE A 243 -17.54 -3.65 -20.71
C ILE A 243 -18.13 -4.43 -21.90
N PRO A 244 -19.17 -3.94 -22.62
CA PRO A 244 -19.65 -4.59 -23.83
C PRO A 244 -18.56 -4.74 -24.90
N ALA A 245 -17.75 -3.69 -25.11
CA ALA A 245 -16.67 -3.71 -26.10
C ALA A 245 -15.61 -4.77 -25.77
N TRP A 246 -15.21 -4.87 -24.50
CA TRP A 246 -14.26 -5.87 -24.03
C TRP A 246 -14.81 -7.28 -24.20
N ARG A 247 -16.09 -7.50 -23.83
CA ARG A 247 -16.75 -8.80 -23.94
C ARG A 247 -16.90 -9.25 -25.40
N GLU A 248 -17.21 -8.34 -26.30
CA GLU A 248 -17.26 -8.61 -27.74
C GLU A 248 -15.87 -8.98 -28.28
N PHE A 249 -14.83 -8.25 -27.85
CA PHE A 249 -13.46 -8.48 -28.30
C PHE A 249 -12.89 -9.83 -27.82
N ILE A 250 -13.15 -10.22 -26.57
CA ILE A 250 -12.71 -11.53 -26.06
C ILE A 250 -13.58 -12.68 -26.54
N GLY A 251 -14.86 -12.44 -26.84
CA GLY A 251 -15.80 -13.45 -27.34
C GLY A 251 -16.51 -14.29 -26.26
N PRO A 252 -17.36 -15.25 -26.67
CA PRO A 252 -18.13 -16.11 -25.76
C PRO A 252 -17.26 -16.88 -24.76
N ALA A 253 -17.80 -17.16 -23.57
CA ALA A 253 -17.05 -17.89 -22.53
C ALA A 253 -16.77 -19.35 -22.92
N ASP A 254 -17.65 -19.94 -23.73
CA ASP A 254 -17.43 -21.26 -24.31
C ASP A 254 -16.50 -21.15 -25.54
N VAL A 255 -15.39 -21.88 -25.48
CA VAL A 255 -14.34 -21.79 -26.51
C VAL A 255 -14.79 -22.37 -27.84
N GLU A 256 -15.63 -23.40 -27.84
CA GLU A 256 -16.13 -24.01 -29.08
C GLU A 256 -17.18 -23.12 -29.75
N GLU A 257 -18.03 -22.48 -28.97
CA GLU A 257 -18.93 -21.43 -29.44
C GLU A 257 -18.13 -20.24 -30.00
N ALA A 258 -17.10 -19.79 -29.29
CA ALA A 258 -16.22 -18.72 -29.77
C ALA A 258 -15.55 -19.09 -31.10
N ARG A 259 -15.00 -20.31 -31.24
CA ARG A 259 -14.40 -20.77 -32.50
C ARG A 259 -15.40 -20.85 -33.65
N ARG A 260 -16.64 -21.24 -33.37
CA ARG A 260 -17.70 -21.37 -34.39
C ARG A 260 -18.24 -20.01 -34.83
N GLU A 261 -18.51 -19.12 -33.89
CA GLU A 261 -19.28 -17.90 -34.13
C GLU A 261 -18.41 -16.65 -34.25
N GLN A 262 -17.27 -16.62 -33.56
CA GLN A 262 -16.35 -15.48 -33.50
C GLN A 262 -14.88 -15.96 -33.53
N PRO A 263 -14.42 -16.56 -34.65
CA PRO A 263 -13.09 -17.17 -34.75
C PRO A 263 -11.93 -16.18 -34.53
N GLU A 264 -12.18 -14.88 -34.73
CA GLU A 264 -11.21 -13.81 -34.50
C GLU A 264 -11.13 -13.34 -33.04
N SER A 265 -12.03 -13.83 -32.17
CA SER A 265 -12.04 -13.46 -30.75
C SER A 265 -10.84 -14.04 -29.99
N LEU A 266 -10.40 -13.36 -28.94
CA LEU A 266 -9.26 -13.82 -28.16
C LEU A 266 -9.50 -15.19 -27.50
N ARG A 267 -10.73 -15.48 -27.06
CA ARG A 267 -11.07 -16.80 -26.50
C ARG A 267 -11.06 -17.90 -27.57
N ALA A 268 -11.42 -17.62 -28.81
CA ALA A 268 -11.30 -18.59 -29.89
C ALA A 268 -9.83 -18.93 -30.23
N GLN A 269 -8.97 -17.91 -30.20
CA GLN A 269 -7.56 -18.02 -30.55
C GLN A 269 -6.68 -18.63 -29.45
N TYR A 270 -6.95 -18.27 -28.18
CA TYR A 270 -6.08 -18.62 -27.05
C TYR A 270 -6.75 -19.53 -26.01
N GLY A 271 -8.08 -19.69 -26.05
CA GLY A 271 -8.78 -20.62 -25.16
C GLY A 271 -8.53 -22.06 -25.58
N SER A 272 -8.32 -22.94 -24.59
CA SER A 272 -8.13 -24.38 -24.81
C SER A 272 -9.41 -25.17 -24.53
N GLU A 273 -10.10 -24.88 -23.43
CA GLU A 273 -11.36 -25.52 -22.99
C GLU A 273 -12.30 -24.48 -22.32
N SER A 274 -13.57 -24.82 -22.06
CA SER A 274 -14.55 -23.84 -21.52
C SER A 274 -14.16 -23.27 -20.14
N LEU A 275 -13.45 -24.03 -19.29
CA LEU A 275 -12.86 -23.52 -18.03
C LEU A 275 -11.56 -22.71 -18.29
N LEU A 276 -10.83 -23.13 -19.31
CA LEU A 276 -9.56 -22.58 -19.79
C LEU A 276 -9.80 -21.65 -20.99
N ASN A 277 -10.76 -20.73 -20.82
CA ASN A 277 -11.09 -19.77 -21.87
C ASN A 277 -10.02 -18.69 -22.06
N GLY A 278 -8.89 -18.78 -21.37
CA GLY A 278 -7.72 -17.90 -21.50
C GLY A 278 -7.88 -16.48 -20.96
N LEU A 279 -9.08 -15.88 -21.04
CA LEU A 279 -9.33 -14.50 -20.62
C LEU A 279 -10.63 -14.33 -19.82
N HIS A 280 -10.56 -13.52 -18.77
CA HIS A 280 -11.69 -13.03 -17.98
C HIS A 280 -12.14 -11.63 -18.43
N GLY A 281 -13.43 -11.36 -18.30
CA GLY A 281 -13.99 -10.03 -18.48
C GLY A 281 -15.25 -9.90 -17.64
N SER A 282 -15.32 -8.82 -16.85
CA SER A 282 -16.45 -8.50 -15.99
C SER A 282 -17.76 -8.49 -16.79
N SER A 283 -18.89 -8.87 -16.16
CA SER A 283 -20.19 -8.90 -16.85
C SER A 283 -20.92 -7.57 -16.83
N ASP A 284 -20.59 -6.71 -15.87
CA ASP A 284 -21.30 -5.48 -15.56
C ASP A 284 -20.39 -4.54 -14.73
N ARG A 285 -20.79 -3.27 -14.66
CA ARG A 285 -20.01 -2.21 -14.01
C ARG A 285 -19.77 -2.48 -12.53
N GLU A 286 -20.76 -2.99 -11.81
CA GLU A 286 -20.61 -3.28 -10.38
C GLU A 286 -19.57 -4.37 -10.14
N ARG A 287 -19.53 -5.41 -10.98
CA ARG A 287 -18.46 -6.41 -10.93
C ARG A 287 -17.11 -5.80 -11.29
N ALA A 288 -17.03 -5.00 -12.35
CA ALA A 288 -15.77 -4.34 -12.71
C ALA A 288 -15.22 -3.49 -11.54
N SER A 289 -16.07 -2.75 -10.83
CA SER A 289 -15.67 -1.97 -9.65
C SER A 289 -15.21 -2.85 -8.49
N ARG A 290 -15.91 -3.96 -8.20
CA ARG A 290 -15.48 -4.91 -7.15
C ARG A 290 -14.17 -5.61 -7.51
N GLU A 291 -14.03 -6.04 -8.75
CA GLU A 291 -12.82 -6.67 -9.26
C GLU A 291 -11.64 -5.68 -9.23
N LEU A 292 -11.88 -4.41 -9.58
CA LEU A 292 -10.86 -3.36 -9.48
C LEU A 292 -10.42 -3.15 -8.04
N ALA A 293 -11.35 -2.98 -7.09
CA ALA A 293 -11.01 -2.80 -5.68
C ALA A 293 -10.28 -4.02 -5.09
N PHE A 294 -10.56 -5.23 -5.59
CA PHE A 294 -9.88 -6.44 -5.16
C PHE A 294 -8.41 -6.50 -5.60
N PHE A 295 -8.12 -6.12 -6.85
CA PHE A 295 -6.76 -6.22 -7.40
C PHE A 295 -5.93 -4.94 -7.22
N PHE A 296 -6.56 -3.78 -7.30
CA PHE A 296 -5.92 -2.47 -7.23
C PHE A 296 -6.62 -1.59 -6.18
N PRO A 297 -6.47 -1.90 -4.89
CA PRO A 297 -7.12 -1.14 -3.82
C PRO A 297 -6.69 0.33 -3.81
N ASN A 298 -5.44 0.63 -4.23
CA ASN A 298 -4.87 1.98 -4.30
C ASN A 298 -5.24 2.73 -5.60
N PHE A 299 -6.04 2.16 -6.50
CA PHE A 299 -6.35 2.80 -7.79
C PHE A 299 -7.32 3.97 -7.61
N SER A 300 -6.79 5.20 -7.62
CA SER A 300 -7.55 6.44 -7.45
C SER A 300 -7.99 7.03 -8.80
N PHE A 301 -9.28 7.38 -8.92
CA PHE A 301 -9.78 8.18 -10.04
C PHE A 301 -9.81 9.66 -9.63
N SER A 302 -9.00 10.51 -10.26
CA SER A 302 -9.19 11.96 -10.14
C SER A 302 -10.38 12.38 -11.00
N VAL A 303 -11.41 12.93 -10.37
CA VAL A 303 -12.45 13.67 -11.08
C VAL A 303 -11.78 14.89 -11.72
N TRP A 304 -11.73 14.96 -13.06
CA TRP A 304 -11.57 16.25 -13.70
C TRP A 304 -12.84 17.03 -13.42
N ASP A 305 -12.74 17.85 -12.38
CA ASP A 305 -13.77 18.79 -12.00
C ASP A 305 -14.08 19.63 -13.23
N SER A 306 -15.36 19.73 -13.58
CA SER A 306 -15.85 20.70 -14.57
C SER A 306 -15.81 22.13 -14.00
N ARG A 307 -14.98 22.37 -12.99
CA ARG A 307 -14.66 23.66 -12.42
C ARG A 307 -13.32 24.09 -13.01
N PRO A 308 -13.10 25.39 -13.27
CA PRO A 308 -11.82 25.84 -13.75
C PRO A 308 -10.76 25.38 -12.74
N GLU A 309 -9.69 24.75 -13.21
CA GLU A 309 -8.50 24.49 -12.40
C GLU A 309 -8.18 25.77 -11.62
N GLU A 310 -8.47 25.78 -10.32
CA GLU A 310 -7.79 26.71 -9.43
C GLU A 310 -6.36 26.19 -9.43
N GLU A 311 -5.46 26.90 -10.14
CA GLU A 311 -4.03 26.59 -10.18
C GLU A 311 -3.55 26.21 -8.77
N PRO A 312 -2.68 25.18 -8.64
CA PRO A 312 -2.20 24.73 -7.33
C PRO A 312 -1.68 25.92 -6.54
N VAL A 313 -2.45 26.31 -5.53
CA VAL A 313 -2.21 27.56 -4.80
C VAL A 313 -0.97 27.34 -3.94
N GLU A 314 0.07 28.16 -4.16
CA GLU A 314 1.36 28.00 -3.49
C GLU A 314 1.21 27.91 -1.95
N ARG A 315 2.01 27.01 -1.35
CA ARG A 315 2.04 26.75 0.09
C ARG A 315 3.37 27.20 0.70
N THR A 316 3.36 27.55 1.98
CA THR A 316 4.58 27.82 2.76
C THR A 316 4.42 27.36 4.20
N LEU A 317 5.51 26.89 4.82
CA LEU A 317 5.51 26.61 6.25
C LEU A 317 5.72 27.92 7.03
N ALA A 318 4.88 28.14 8.03
CA ALA A 318 5.11 29.12 9.07
C ALA A 318 5.27 28.41 10.41
N LEU A 319 6.41 28.60 11.06
CA LEU A 319 6.67 28.06 12.39
C LEU A 319 6.67 29.20 13.41
N VAL A 320 5.88 29.06 14.47
CA VAL A 320 5.91 29.93 15.63
C VAL A 320 6.61 29.20 16.76
N ARG A 321 7.76 29.75 17.18
CA ARG A 321 8.62 29.14 18.21
C ARG A 321 8.01 29.25 19.61
N PRO A 322 8.48 28.47 20.59
CA PRO A 322 7.74 28.27 21.85
C PRO A 322 7.44 29.55 22.63
N ASP A 323 8.34 30.54 22.65
CA ASP A 323 8.09 31.79 23.38
C ASP A 323 6.94 32.59 22.75
N ALA A 324 7.00 32.83 21.44
CA ALA A 324 5.94 33.55 20.72
C ALA A 324 4.64 32.75 20.62
N ALA A 325 4.70 31.42 20.55
CA ALA A 325 3.51 30.56 20.54
C ALA A 325 2.77 30.62 21.89
N ARG A 326 3.51 30.75 23.00
CA ARG A 326 2.94 30.86 24.34
C ARG A 326 2.35 32.24 24.63
N GLU A 327 3.02 33.31 24.21
CA GLU A 327 2.62 34.68 24.59
C GLU A 327 1.77 35.40 23.53
N ASN A 328 1.98 35.13 22.23
CA ASN A 328 1.47 35.97 21.14
C ASN A 328 0.70 35.21 20.05
N ARG A 329 0.36 33.93 20.26
CA ARG A 329 -0.30 33.07 19.27
C ARG A 329 -1.52 33.70 18.59
N GLU A 330 -2.49 34.17 19.37
CA GLU A 330 -3.74 34.71 18.83
C GLU A 330 -3.49 35.94 17.94
N GLU A 331 -2.56 36.80 18.35
CA GLU A 331 -2.22 37.98 17.59
C GLU A 331 -1.47 37.63 16.30
N ILE A 332 -0.54 36.66 16.34
CA ILE A 332 0.17 36.16 15.15
C ILE A 332 -0.84 35.56 14.15
N LEU A 333 -1.75 34.69 14.60
CA LEU A 333 -2.80 34.11 13.75
C LEU A 333 -3.72 35.19 13.17
N SER A 334 -4.04 36.22 13.94
CA SER A 334 -4.81 37.37 13.45
C SER A 334 -4.05 38.12 12.36
N ARG A 335 -2.74 38.36 12.53
CA ARG A 335 -1.90 39.02 11.50
C ARG A 335 -1.79 38.20 10.22
N ILE A 336 -1.65 36.87 10.33
CA ILE A 336 -1.63 35.95 9.19
C ILE A 336 -2.93 36.08 8.37
N ARG A 337 -4.09 36.04 9.04
CA ARG A 337 -5.40 36.21 8.37
C ARG A 337 -5.56 37.59 7.75
N GLN A 338 -5.15 38.66 8.46
CA GLN A 338 -5.20 40.04 7.94
C GLN A 338 -4.31 40.23 6.70
N ALA A 339 -3.20 39.50 6.61
CA ALA A 339 -2.31 39.48 5.44
C ALA A 339 -2.87 38.68 4.25
N GLY A 340 -4.07 38.07 4.40
CA GLY A 340 -4.75 37.34 3.35
C GLY A 340 -4.28 35.90 3.16
N PHE A 341 -3.58 35.32 4.14
CA PHE A 341 -3.28 33.89 4.13
C PHE A 341 -4.46 33.08 4.65
N ARG A 342 -4.69 31.93 4.01
CA ARG A 342 -5.51 30.86 4.59
C ARG A 342 -4.58 29.89 5.31
N VAL A 343 -4.96 29.48 6.52
CA VAL A 343 -4.29 28.36 7.21
C VAL A 343 -4.92 27.08 6.66
N ALA A 344 -4.16 26.29 5.90
CA ALA A 344 -4.61 24.97 5.46
C ALA A 344 -4.51 23.96 6.60
N MET A 345 -3.38 23.96 7.31
CA MET A 345 -3.13 23.03 8.40
C MET A 345 -2.46 23.73 9.58
N GLN A 346 -2.71 23.22 10.79
CA GLN A 346 -2.04 23.67 12.00
C GLN A 346 -1.78 22.51 12.95
N LYS A 347 -0.61 22.49 13.58
CA LYS A 347 -0.24 21.46 14.57
C LYS A 347 0.60 22.07 15.68
N GLU A 348 0.32 21.69 16.92
CA GLU A 348 1.15 22.01 18.09
C GLU A 348 1.90 20.76 18.52
N LEU A 349 3.21 20.88 18.66
CA LEU A 349 4.06 19.75 19.02
C LEU A 349 5.27 20.21 19.83
N MET A 350 5.74 19.34 20.73
CA MET A 350 7.05 19.49 21.36
C MET A 350 8.06 18.74 20.49
N LEU A 351 9.10 19.43 20.05
CA LEU A 351 10.14 18.81 19.22
C LEU A 351 11.22 18.16 20.08
N THR A 352 11.70 16.99 19.67
CA THR A 352 12.90 16.37 20.26
C THR A 352 14.18 17.00 19.70
N GLU A 353 15.32 16.79 20.36
CA GLU A 353 16.61 17.24 19.84
C GLU A 353 16.94 16.60 18.49
N GLU A 354 16.60 15.31 18.27
CA GLU A 354 16.79 14.68 16.96
C GLU A 354 15.94 15.35 15.88
N GLN A 355 14.66 15.60 16.16
CA GLN A 355 13.77 16.26 15.20
C GLN A 355 14.25 17.66 14.82
N VAL A 356 14.77 18.43 15.80
CA VAL A 356 15.31 19.76 15.52
C VAL A 356 16.59 19.67 14.67
N ARG A 357 17.46 18.69 14.92
CA ARG A 357 18.66 18.45 14.09
C ARG A 357 18.33 18.05 12.67
N LEU A 358 17.33 17.19 12.49
CA LEU A 358 16.89 16.76 11.17
C LEU A 358 16.29 17.94 10.40
N PHE A 359 15.39 18.71 11.03
CA PHE A 359 14.74 19.85 10.40
C PHE A 359 15.72 20.98 10.03
N TYR A 360 16.70 21.27 10.89
CA TYR A 360 17.72 22.30 10.66
C TYR A 360 19.08 21.70 10.29
N SER A 361 19.11 20.59 9.55
CA SER A 361 20.34 19.86 9.19
C SER A 361 21.40 20.73 8.50
N THR A 362 20.96 21.69 7.69
CA THR A 362 21.83 22.66 6.99
C THR A 362 22.44 23.73 7.90
N HIS A 363 21.98 23.86 9.15
CA HIS A 363 22.41 24.90 10.10
C HIS A 363 23.18 24.32 11.29
N VAL A 364 23.46 23.00 11.31
CA VAL A 364 24.08 22.31 12.47
C VAL A 364 25.47 22.85 12.82
N GLU A 365 26.22 23.35 11.83
CA GLU A 365 27.57 23.90 12.04
C GLU A 365 27.57 25.38 12.47
N GLU A 366 26.42 26.04 12.51
CA GLU A 366 26.31 27.46 12.86
C GLU A 366 26.46 27.70 14.38
N GLU A 367 27.15 28.78 14.77
CA GLU A 367 27.43 29.07 16.19
C GLU A 367 26.15 29.26 17.03
N TYR A 368 25.04 29.70 16.42
CA TYR A 368 23.76 29.90 17.09
C TYR A 368 22.90 28.64 17.18
N PHE A 369 23.31 27.52 16.56
CA PHE A 369 22.51 26.30 16.47
C PHE A 369 22.15 25.72 17.84
N ASN A 370 23.08 25.74 18.80
CA ASN A 370 22.80 25.23 20.15
C ASN A 370 21.70 26.03 20.86
N SER A 371 21.72 27.36 20.73
CA SER A 371 20.65 28.21 21.27
C SER A 371 19.33 28.05 20.51
N LEU A 372 19.39 27.74 19.21
CA LEU A 372 18.20 27.41 18.41
C LEU A 372 17.57 26.11 18.92
N MET A 373 18.40 25.08 19.11
CA MET A 373 17.98 23.79 19.60
C MET A 373 17.31 23.91 20.97
N GLU A 374 17.97 24.58 21.92
CA GLU A 374 17.45 24.80 23.26
C GLU A 374 16.12 25.59 23.25
N ASN A 375 15.97 26.57 22.35
CA ASN A 375 14.72 27.30 22.20
C ASN A 375 13.59 26.42 21.63
N MET A 376 13.88 25.64 20.59
CA MET A 376 12.90 24.81 19.89
C MET A 376 12.40 23.62 20.74
N THR A 377 13.23 23.09 21.63
CA THR A 377 12.87 22.00 22.55
C THR A 377 12.29 22.50 23.89
N SER A 378 12.28 23.82 24.14
CA SER A 378 11.82 24.40 25.42
C SER A 378 10.30 24.36 25.65
N GLY A 379 9.51 24.07 24.62
CA GLY A 379 8.05 24.05 24.73
C GLY A 379 7.34 23.73 23.41
N LEU A 380 6.03 23.96 23.39
CA LEU A 380 5.20 23.68 22.21
C LEU A 380 5.49 24.68 21.09
N VAL A 381 5.87 24.14 19.94
CA VAL A 381 5.98 24.85 18.66
C VAL A 381 4.62 24.79 17.96
N LEU A 382 4.20 25.88 17.34
CA LEU A 382 3.03 25.91 16.47
C LEU A 382 3.49 25.92 15.00
N ALA A 383 3.29 24.81 14.30
CA ALA A 383 3.50 24.68 12.87
C ALA A 383 2.20 25.01 12.12
N LEU A 384 2.30 25.78 11.03
CA LEU A 384 1.19 26.18 10.18
C LEU A 384 1.57 25.98 8.71
N ALA A 385 0.74 25.29 7.94
CA ALA A 385 0.82 25.33 6.48
C ALA A 385 -0.10 26.44 5.98
N LEU A 386 0.50 27.46 5.38
CA LEU A 386 -0.20 28.64 4.86
C LEU A 386 -0.37 28.54 3.36
N VAL A 387 -1.54 28.95 2.87
CA VAL A 387 -1.89 28.93 1.44
C VAL A 387 -2.22 30.34 0.98
N LYS A 388 -1.56 30.76 -0.12
CA LYS A 388 -1.78 32.03 -0.80
C LYS A 388 -1.04 32.03 -2.15
N GLU A 389 -1.54 32.76 -3.14
CA GLU A 389 -0.73 33.06 -4.33
C GLU A 389 0.56 33.80 -3.93
N GLY A 390 1.72 33.29 -4.34
CA GLY A 390 3.01 33.82 -3.91
C GLY A 390 3.24 33.67 -2.39
N ALA A 391 2.78 32.58 -1.77
CA ALA A 391 2.79 32.36 -0.33
C ALA A 391 4.18 32.53 0.28
N VAL A 392 5.21 31.92 -0.32
CA VAL A 392 6.59 31.95 0.20
C VAL A 392 7.12 33.38 0.20
N GLU A 393 6.99 34.08 -0.92
CA GLU A 393 7.47 35.46 -1.05
C GLU A 393 6.71 36.41 -0.11
N HIS A 394 5.38 36.33 -0.09
CA HIS A 394 4.55 37.16 0.78
C HIS A 394 4.87 36.92 2.26
N TRP A 395 5.03 35.67 2.67
CA TRP A 395 5.27 35.33 4.06
C TRP A 395 6.63 35.86 4.51
N ARG A 396 7.67 35.68 3.69
CA ARG A 396 8.99 36.24 3.94
C ARG A 396 9.00 37.76 4.02
N ASN A 397 8.25 38.44 3.15
CA ASN A 397 8.15 39.90 3.17
C ASN A 397 7.52 40.42 4.46
N ILE A 398 6.51 39.72 5.00
CA ILE A 398 5.85 40.11 6.25
C ILE A 398 6.70 39.75 7.48
N LEU A 399 7.45 38.65 7.42
CA LEU A 399 8.39 38.26 8.47
C LEU A 399 9.52 39.27 8.66
N GLY A 400 10.07 39.80 7.56
CA GLY A 400 11.23 40.68 7.59
C GLY A 400 12.57 39.96 7.84
N PRO A 401 13.65 40.70 8.12
CA PRO A 401 15.01 40.17 8.24
C PRO A 401 15.13 39.03 9.27
N LYS A 402 15.96 38.01 8.97
CA LYS A 402 16.21 36.87 9.89
C LYS A 402 16.85 37.33 11.22
N ASP A 403 17.69 38.36 11.15
CA ASP A 403 18.36 38.97 12.31
C ASP A 403 17.37 39.89 13.07
N PRO A 404 17.06 39.63 14.34
CA PRO A 404 16.11 40.42 15.12
C PRO A 404 16.50 41.89 15.28
N ILE A 405 17.80 42.20 15.35
CA ILE A 405 18.31 43.57 15.49
C ILE A 405 18.12 44.32 14.18
N LYS A 406 18.46 43.70 13.04
CA LYS A 406 18.18 44.28 11.72
C LYS A 406 16.69 44.47 11.49
N ALA A 407 15.87 43.49 11.88
CA ALA A 407 14.41 43.61 11.78
C ALA A 407 13.90 44.85 12.53
N LYS A 408 14.32 45.04 13.80
CA LYS A 408 13.93 46.24 14.58
C LYS A 408 14.39 47.56 13.97
N ASN A 409 15.60 47.61 13.44
CA ASN A 409 16.20 48.86 12.96
C ASN A 409 15.74 49.24 11.55
N GLU A 410 15.61 48.26 10.66
CA GLU A 410 15.35 48.48 9.23
C GLU A 410 13.87 48.31 8.88
N GLN A 411 13.17 47.39 9.55
CA GLN A 411 11.76 47.04 9.27
C GLN A 411 10.96 46.83 10.57
N PRO A 412 10.74 47.88 11.39
CA PRO A 412 10.07 47.77 12.68
C PRO A 412 8.61 47.26 12.57
N ASP A 413 7.99 47.37 11.40
CA ASP A 413 6.65 46.87 11.14
C ASP A 413 6.60 45.36 10.80
N SER A 414 7.75 44.72 10.62
CA SER A 414 7.85 43.27 10.34
C SER A 414 7.47 42.42 11.55
N LEU A 415 6.97 41.21 11.31
CA LEU A 415 6.55 40.33 12.41
C LEU A 415 7.74 39.92 13.29
N ARG A 416 8.93 39.71 12.72
CA ARG A 416 10.13 39.39 13.53
C ARG A 416 10.57 40.55 14.41
N ALA A 417 10.31 41.81 14.01
CA ALA A 417 10.56 42.97 14.85
C ALA A 417 9.52 43.10 15.98
N GLN A 418 8.24 42.89 15.66
CA GLN A 418 7.12 43.03 16.61
C GLN A 418 7.09 41.93 17.67
N PHE A 419 7.40 40.68 17.29
CA PHE A 419 7.38 39.52 18.17
C PHE A 419 8.78 39.08 18.62
N SER A 420 9.72 40.02 18.72
CA SER A 420 11.04 39.73 19.26
C SER A 420 10.99 39.54 20.78
N VAL A 421 11.72 38.57 21.31
CA VAL A 421 11.92 38.41 22.76
C VAL A 421 13.19 39.12 23.20
N GLU A 422 13.15 39.87 24.31
CA GLU A 422 14.34 40.53 24.86
C GLU A 422 15.39 39.48 25.26
N ASN A 423 16.66 39.73 24.90
CA ASN A 423 17.81 38.83 25.11
C ASN A 423 17.83 37.52 24.30
N SER A 424 16.94 37.33 23.32
CA SER A 424 17.06 36.23 22.37
C SER A 424 17.88 36.65 21.15
N SER A 425 18.91 35.85 20.82
CA SER A 425 19.71 36.01 19.60
C SER A 425 19.00 35.52 18.34
N ILE A 426 17.81 34.92 18.48
CA ILE A 426 17.13 34.22 17.39
C ILE A 426 15.70 34.75 17.23
N ASN A 427 15.27 34.88 15.98
CA ASN A 427 13.90 35.27 15.68
C ASN A 427 12.89 34.20 16.15
N GLN A 428 11.65 34.61 16.38
CA GLN A 428 10.59 33.75 16.92
C GLN A 428 9.68 33.14 15.85
N LEU A 429 9.93 33.48 14.58
CA LEU A 429 9.07 33.13 13.46
C LEU A 429 9.91 32.63 12.28
N HIS A 430 9.66 31.40 11.87
CA HIS A 430 10.27 30.76 10.71
C HIS A 430 9.36 30.86 9.48
N GLY A 431 9.99 30.86 8.32
CA GLY A 431 9.32 30.76 7.03
C GLY A 431 10.27 30.16 6.02
N SER A 432 9.76 29.25 5.20
CA SER A 432 10.51 28.55 4.15
C SER A 432 11.19 29.54 3.19
N SER A 433 12.36 29.19 2.64
CA SER A 433 13.10 30.13 1.77
C SER A 433 12.71 30.05 0.29
N SER A 434 12.24 28.88 -0.15
CA SER A 434 11.74 28.56 -1.50
C SER A 434 10.48 27.68 -1.43
N SER A 435 9.78 27.51 -2.56
CA SER A 435 8.62 26.61 -2.66
C SER A 435 9.01 25.13 -2.47
N GLU A 436 10.20 24.75 -2.91
CA GLU A 436 10.72 23.38 -2.75
C GLU A 436 11.08 23.07 -1.28
N GLU A 437 11.71 24.02 -0.58
CA GLU A 437 11.89 23.90 0.87
C GLU A 437 10.55 23.92 1.60
N ALA A 438 9.58 24.73 1.16
CA ALA A 438 8.26 24.75 1.76
C ALA A 438 7.60 23.37 1.71
N GLU A 439 7.68 22.66 0.59
CA GLU A 439 7.07 21.34 0.44
C GLU A 439 7.74 20.30 1.34
N LYS A 440 9.08 20.28 1.38
CA LYS A 440 9.86 19.42 2.29
C LYS A 440 9.55 19.71 3.76
N GLU A 441 9.54 20.99 4.12
CA GLU A 441 9.25 21.44 5.48
C GLU A 441 7.78 21.14 5.88
N ILE A 442 6.82 21.29 4.95
CA ILE A 442 5.41 20.93 5.19
C ILE A 442 5.28 19.43 5.39
N SER A 443 5.88 18.61 4.52
CA SER A 443 5.87 17.14 4.64
C SER A 443 6.48 16.68 5.98
N PHE A 444 7.54 17.34 6.45
CA PHE A 444 8.14 17.04 7.75
C PHE A 444 7.17 17.23 8.94
N PHE A 445 6.39 18.32 8.95
CA PHE A 445 5.45 18.61 10.05
C PHE A 445 4.06 18.00 9.87
N PHE A 446 3.67 17.77 8.63
CA PHE A 446 2.37 17.29 8.19
C PHE A 446 2.54 16.16 7.16
N PRO A 447 3.16 15.03 7.56
CA PRO A 447 3.30 13.91 6.66
C PRO A 447 1.92 13.40 6.25
N PRO A 448 1.80 12.72 5.09
CA PRO A 448 0.59 11.99 4.75
C PRO A 448 0.24 11.03 5.90
N GLU A 449 -0.98 11.15 6.42
CA GLU A 449 -1.49 10.27 7.46
C GLU A 449 -2.58 9.38 6.86
N ASP A 450 -2.71 8.16 7.40
CA ASP A 450 -3.84 7.29 7.12
C ASP A 450 -4.90 7.42 8.21
N THR A 451 -6.16 7.36 7.81
CA THR A 451 -7.28 7.21 8.73
C THR A 451 -8.26 6.15 8.26
N LEU A 452 -8.95 5.53 9.22
CA LEU A 452 -10.06 4.64 8.91
C LEU A 452 -11.33 5.47 8.79
N ALA A 453 -12.00 5.36 7.64
CA ALA A 453 -13.37 5.78 7.45
C ALA A 453 -14.29 4.56 7.31
N VAL A 454 -15.47 4.65 7.91
CA VAL A 454 -16.47 3.60 7.83
C VAL A 454 -17.78 4.21 7.39
N ILE A 455 -18.31 3.74 6.27
CA ILE A 455 -19.69 3.98 5.86
C ILE A 455 -20.54 2.88 6.48
N LYS A 456 -21.40 3.28 7.41
CA LYS A 456 -22.25 2.40 8.21
C LYS A 456 -23.34 1.74 7.35
N PRO A 457 -23.88 0.59 7.79
CA PRO A 457 -24.89 -0.13 7.02
C PRO A 457 -26.19 0.68 6.90
N ASP A 458 -26.99 0.35 5.90
CA ASP A 458 -28.30 0.95 5.61
C ASP A 458 -28.30 2.45 5.24
N THR A 459 -27.14 3.06 4.97
CA THR A 459 -27.11 4.39 4.34
C THR A 459 -27.45 4.27 2.85
N GLN A 460 -28.33 5.15 2.37
CA GLN A 460 -28.66 5.26 0.94
C GLN A 460 -27.72 6.22 0.20
N HIS A 461 -26.76 6.82 0.93
CA HIS A 461 -25.92 7.93 0.47
C HIS A 461 -24.45 7.49 0.28
N LYS A 462 -24.19 6.21 0.01
CA LYS A 462 -22.81 5.68 -0.08
C LYS A 462 -22.02 6.40 -1.18
N GLU A 463 -22.61 6.54 -2.36
CA GLU A 463 -21.98 7.17 -3.52
C GLU A 463 -21.70 8.66 -3.25
N GLU A 464 -22.67 9.39 -2.70
CA GLU A 464 -22.53 10.81 -2.36
C GLU A 464 -21.47 11.06 -1.27
N ILE A 465 -21.32 10.13 -0.33
CA ILE A 465 -20.25 10.20 0.69
C ILE A 465 -18.89 9.95 0.04
N LEU A 466 -18.76 8.99 -0.88
CA LEU A 466 -17.50 8.72 -1.59
C LEU A 466 -17.10 9.91 -2.47
N GLU A 467 -18.05 10.53 -3.15
CA GLU A 467 -17.83 11.76 -3.91
C GLU A 467 -17.36 12.91 -3.01
N GLU A 468 -17.96 13.08 -1.82
CA GLU A 468 -17.54 14.10 -0.87
C GLU A 468 -16.13 13.84 -0.31
N ILE A 469 -15.76 12.58 -0.04
CA ILE A 469 -14.41 12.18 0.39
C ILE A 469 -13.38 12.63 -0.66
N GLN A 470 -13.62 12.31 -1.92
CA GLN A 470 -12.74 12.71 -3.02
C GLN A 470 -12.72 14.24 -3.20
N ALA A 471 -13.88 14.91 -3.12
CA ALA A 471 -13.99 16.36 -3.25
C ALA A 471 -13.24 17.12 -2.13
N GLN A 472 -13.08 16.51 -0.96
CA GLN A 472 -12.27 17.05 0.13
C GLN A 472 -10.77 16.72 0.01
N GLY A 473 -10.35 16.08 -1.08
CA GLY A 473 -8.95 15.80 -1.38
C GLY A 473 -8.37 14.64 -0.58
N PHE A 474 -9.20 13.69 -0.14
CA PHE A 474 -8.69 12.42 0.39
C PHE A 474 -8.44 11.43 -0.74
N THR A 475 -7.31 10.74 -0.67
CA THR A 475 -7.07 9.55 -1.49
C THR A 475 -7.67 8.35 -0.79
N ILE A 476 -8.42 7.52 -1.51
CA ILE A 476 -8.92 6.25 -1.00
C ILE A 476 -7.88 5.18 -1.32
N SER A 477 -7.08 4.81 -0.34
CA SER A 477 -5.97 3.86 -0.52
C SER A 477 -6.45 2.42 -0.43
N GLN A 478 -7.46 2.13 0.40
CA GLN A 478 -8.09 0.81 0.39
C GLN A 478 -9.58 0.92 0.60
N LEU A 479 -10.33 -0.02 0.02
CA LEU A 479 -11.78 -0.14 0.18
C LEU A 479 -12.16 -1.60 0.40
N LYS A 480 -13.01 -1.85 1.38
CA LYS A 480 -13.54 -3.19 1.68
C LYS A 480 -15.00 -3.13 2.11
N ASP A 481 -15.89 -3.72 1.31
CA ASP A 481 -17.26 -3.97 1.71
C ASP A 481 -17.31 -5.27 2.54
N THR A 482 -17.82 -5.20 3.77
CA THR A 482 -17.88 -6.36 4.68
C THR A 482 -19.09 -6.32 5.60
N ILE A 483 -19.63 -7.49 5.94
CA ILE A 483 -20.63 -7.63 7.00
C ILE A 483 -19.89 -8.01 8.27
N LEU A 484 -19.94 -7.15 9.28
CA LEU A 484 -19.26 -7.41 10.56
C LEU A 484 -20.00 -8.50 11.34
N SER A 485 -19.27 -9.51 11.79
CA SER A 485 -19.78 -10.42 12.82
C SER A 485 -19.98 -9.68 14.14
N ARG A 486 -20.82 -10.23 15.03
CA ARG A 486 -21.04 -9.62 16.35
C ARG A 486 -19.73 -9.48 17.13
N GLU A 487 -18.88 -10.50 17.09
CA GLU A 487 -17.57 -10.51 17.75
C GLU A 487 -16.64 -9.43 17.16
N MET A 488 -16.57 -9.31 15.83
CA MET A 488 -15.78 -8.26 15.17
C MET A 488 -16.30 -6.86 15.52
N ALA A 489 -17.62 -6.65 15.52
CA ALA A 489 -18.21 -5.37 15.87
C ALA A 489 -17.99 -5.01 17.36
N GLU A 490 -18.06 -5.99 18.27
CA GLU A 490 -17.76 -5.77 19.69
C GLU A 490 -16.30 -5.38 19.92
N GLU A 491 -15.36 -6.04 19.26
CA GLU A 491 -13.93 -5.71 19.37
C GLU A 491 -13.64 -4.35 18.71
N PHE A 492 -14.25 -4.08 17.55
CA PHE A 492 -14.10 -2.80 16.84
C PHE A 492 -14.58 -1.61 17.68
N TYR A 493 -15.60 -1.78 18.52
CA TYR A 493 -16.13 -0.73 19.40
C TYR A 493 -15.81 -0.95 20.88
N LYS A 494 -14.77 -1.73 21.22
CA LYS A 494 -14.48 -2.12 22.61
C LYS A 494 -14.32 -0.94 23.57
N GLU A 495 -13.87 0.22 23.11
CA GLU A 495 -13.75 1.44 23.91
C GLU A 495 -15.11 1.96 24.42
N HIS A 496 -16.21 1.48 23.83
CA HIS A 496 -17.57 1.84 24.19
C HIS A 496 -18.31 0.74 24.96
N ARG A 497 -17.65 -0.36 25.34
CA ARG A 497 -18.31 -1.54 25.95
C ARG A 497 -19.14 -1.24 27.19
N GLU A 498 -18.75 -0.24 27.98
CA GLU A 498 -19.48 0.19 29.18
C GLU A 498 -20.58 1.25 28.91
N LYS A 499 -20.73 1.72 27.67
CA LYS A 499 -21.74 2.70 27.31
C LYS A 499 -23.12 2.03 27.15
N PRO A 500 -24.22 2.66 27.59
CA PRO A 500 -25.55 2.07 27.55
C PRO A 500 -26.07 1.79 26.13
N PHE A 501 -25.52 2.46 25.12
CA PHE A 501 -25.87 2.27 23.71
C PHE A 501 -25.02 1.20 22.98
N PHE A 502 -24.02 0.61 23.64
CA PHE A 502 -23.05 -0.30 23.00
C PHE A 502 -23.72 -1.48 22.28
N SER A 503 -24.64 -2.18 22.96
CA SER A 503 -25.34 -3.32 22.35
C SER A 503 -26.14 -2.92 21.13
N GLN A 504 -26.77 -1.73 21.15
CA GLN A 504 -27.55 -1.22 20.02
C GLN A 504 -26.65 -0.85 18.84
N LEU A 505 -25.47 -0.28 19.13
CA LEU A 505 -24.47 0.06 18.12
C LEU A 505 -23.93 -1.20 17.43
N VAL A 506 -23.58 -2.23 18.22
CA VAL A 506 -23.14 -3.53 17.69
C VAL A 506 -24.24 -4.16 16.84
N ASP A 507 -25.48 -4.22 17.35
CA ASP A 507 -26.60 -4.77 16.59
C ASP A 507 -26.82 -4.01 15.27
N TYR A 508 -26.67 -2.68 15.27
CA TYR A 508 -26.80 -1.87 14.06
C TYR A 508 -25.70 -2.19 13.04
N MET A 509 -24.45 -2.26 13.47
CA MET A 509 -23.29 -2.55 12.60
C MET A 509 -23.33 -3.96 11.99
N CYS A 510 -24.00 -4.91 12.64
CA CYS A 510 -24.18 -6.27 12.14
C CYS A 510 -25.39 -6.46 11.21
N ARG A 511 -26.23 -5.43 11.00
CA ARG A 511 -27.46 -5.56 10.19
C ARG A 511 -27.21 -5.74 8.69
N GLY A 512 -26.08 -5.26 8.20
CA GLY A 512 -25.81 -5.23 6.77
C GLY A 512 -24.35 -4.95 6.44
N PRO A 513 -24.04 -4.87 5.14
CA PRO A 513 -22.70 -4.56 4.67
C PRO A 513 -22.31 -3.12 5.06
N CYS A 514 -21.09 -3.00 5.56
CA CYS A 514 -20.40 -1.75 5.86
C CYS A 514 -19.30 -1.55 4.82
N THR A 515 -19.03 -0.32 4.41
CA THR A 515 -17.84 0.00 3.59
C THR A 515 -16.75 0.53 4.49
N MET A 516 -15.65 -0.20 4.58
CA MET A 516 -14.43 0.20 5.28
C MET A 516 -13.47 0.84 4.28
N LEU A 517 -12.89 1.98 4.62
CA LEU A 517 -12.04 2.77 3.75
C LEU A 517 -10.78 3.17 4.52
N VAL A 518 -9.61 3.01 3.90
CA VAL A 518 -8.39 3.69 4.33
C VAL A 518 -8.29 4.97 3.51
N LEU A 519 -8.30 6.11 4.20
CA LEU A 519 -8.16 7.44 3.58
C LEU A 519 -6.79 8.01 3.90
N THR A 520 -6.05 8.42 2.87
CA THR A 520 -4.73 9.04 2.99
C THR A 520 -4.82 10.52 2.65
N LYS A 521 -4.29 11.37 3.53
CA LYS A 521 -4.19 12.83 3.37
C LYS A 521 -3.26 13.41 4.46
N GLU A 522 -2.64 14.56 4.21
CA GLU A 522 -2.02 15.33 5.29
C GLU A 522 -3.06 15.63 6.40
N ASN A 523 -2.74 15.30 7.67
CA ASN A 523 -3.68 15.34 8.81
C ASN A 523 -5.01 14.57 8.59
N ALA A 524 -5.00 13.44 7.89
CA ALA A 524 -6.20 12.71 7.48
C ALA A 524 -7.20 12.48 8.62
N VAL A 525 -6.72 12.11 9.82
CA VAL A 525 -7.60 11.87 10.97
C VAL A 525 -8.37 13.14 11.35
N GLN A 526 -7.69 14.28 11.41
CA GLN A 526 -8.29 15.53 11.86
C GLN A 526 -9.23 16.10 10.79
N GLU A 527 -8.81 16.06 9.53
CA GLU A 527 -9.60 16.47 8.37
C GLU A 527 -10.87 15.60 8.26
N TRP A 528 -10.76 14.27 8.41
CA TRP A 528 -11.92 13.39 8.30
C TRP A 528 -12.93 13.63 9.42
N ARG A 529 -12.43 13.90 10.64
CA ARG A 529 -13.30 14.27 11.77
C ARG A 529 -14.01 15.60 11.53
N ALA A 530 -13.36 16.57 10.92
CA ALA A 530 -13.98 17.83 10.52
C ALA A 530 -15.06 17.60 9.45
N ALA A 531 -14.78 16.77 8.43
CA ALA A 531 -15.71 16.40 7.37
C ALA A 531 -16.97 15.70 7.91
N MET A 532 -16.81 14.77 8.85
CA MET A 532 -17.93 14.10 9.50
C MET A 532 -18.76 15.05 10.36
N GLY A 533 -18.10 15.95 11.10
CA GLY A 533 -18.72 16.82 12.09
C GLY A 533 -19.11 16.11 13.39
N PRO A 534 -19.81 16.82 14.30
CA PRO A 534 -20.22 16.31 15.61
C PRO A 534 -21.00 14.98 15.53
N THR A 535 -20.81 14.10 16.52
CA THR A 535 -21.50 12.80 16.56
C THR A 535 -23.02 12.93 16.63
N ASP A 536 -23.52 13.97 17.29
CA ASP A 536 -24.93 14.32 17.35
C ASP A 536 -25.34 15.10 16.08
N PRO A 537 -26.27 14.58 15.27
CA PRO A 537 -26.72 15.23 14.04
C PRO A 537 -27.36 16.62 14.26
N ASP A 538 -28.05 16.84 15.38
CA ASP A 538 -28.69 18.13 15.65
C ASP A 538 -27.64 19.19 16.00
N GLN A 539 -26.60 18.80 16.75
CA GLN A 539 -25.43 19.65 16.95
C GLN A 539 -24.69 19.89 15.63
N ALA A 540 -24.50 18.86 14.82
CA ALA A 540 -23.85 18.99 13.51
C ALA A 540 -24.60 19.98 12.61
N ARG A 541 -25.93 19.87 12.50
CA ARG A 541 -26.77 20.83 11.75
C ARG A 541 -26.64 22.27 12.25
N LEU A 542 -26.36 22.46 13.54
CA LEU A 542 -26.21 23.79 14.13
C LEU A 542 -24.80 24.36 13.90
N THR A 543 -23.75 23.56 14.12
CA THR A 543 -22.37 24.04 14.18
C THR A 543 -21.56 23.80 12.91
N ALA A 544 -21.93 22.79 12.12
CA ALA A 544 -21.26 22.37 10.89
C ALA A 544 -22.30 21.81 9.88
N PRO A 545 -23.22 22.65 9.36
CA PRO A 545 -24.37 22.21 8.57
C PRO A 545 -24.00 21.46 7.28
N GLU A 546 -22.80 21.67 6.75
CA GLU A 546 -22.28 20.99 5.56
C GLU A 546 -21.62 19.64 5.87
N SER A 547 -21.49 19.25 7.14
CA SER A 547 -20.84 18.00 7.52
C SER A 547 -21.66 16.78 7.10
N LEU A 548 -20.98 15.65 6.90
CA LEU A 548 -21.63 14.40 6.48
C LEU A 548 -22.73 13.98 7.47
N ARG A 549 -22.49 14.12 8.78
CA ARG A 549 -23.50 13.82 9.79
C ARG A 549 -24.66 14.83 9.79
N ALA A 550 -24.43 16.09 9.48
CA ALA A 550 -25.52 17.05 9.37
C ALA A 550 -26.45 16.73 8.18
N ARG A 551 -25.85 16.34 7.05
CA ARG A 551 -26.53 16.05 5.78
C ARG A 551 -27.21 14.69 5.73
N PHE A 552 -26.56 13.64 6.25
CA PHE A 552 -26.96 12.26 6.00
C PHE A 552 -27.37 11.46 7.24
N ALA A 553 -27.11 11.95 8.46
CA ALA A 553 -27.51 11.23 9.66
C ALA A 553 -29.01 11.36 9.97
N LYS A 554 -29.63 10.24 10.33
CA LYS A 554 -31.01 10.21 10.84
C LYS A 554 -31.06 10.52 12.33
N ASP A 555 -30.18 9.88 13.10
CA ASP A 555 -30.03 10.07 14.54
C ASP A 555 -28.58 9.79 14.99
N VAL A 556 -28.32 9.86 16.30
CA VAL A 556 -26.99 9.70 16.90
C VAL A 556 -26.40 8.30 16.64
N LEU A 557 -27.24 7.26 16.55
CA LEU A 557 -26.84 5.87 16.32
C LEU A 557 -26.66 5.61 14.82
N GLU A 558 -27.63 6.05 14.02
CA GLU A 558 -27.69 5.98 12.55
C GLU A 558 -27.03 7.20 11.89
N ASN A 559 -25.78 7.49 12.26
CA ASN A 559 -25.05 8.68 11.83
C ASN A 559 -24.27 8.55 10.51
N ALA A 560 -24.59 7.54 9.69
CA ALA A 560 -24.04 7.21 8.37
C ALA A 560 -22.52 6.93 8.29
N VAL A 561 -21.68 7.64 9.04
CA VAL A 561 -20.22 7.57 8.96
C VAL A 561 -19.52 7.52 10.33
N HIS A 562 -18.42 6.79 10.37
CA HIS A 562 -17.51 6.69 11.51
C HIS A 562 -16.05 6.88 11.07
N GLY A 563 -15.19 7.24 12.03
CA GLY A 563 -13.76 7.32 11.79
C GLY A 563 -12.97 7.42 13.09
N SER A 564 -11.66 7.33 12.96
CA SER A 564 -10.73 7.24 14.08
C SER A 564 -10.67 8.48 14.96
N SER A 565 -10.25 8.31 16.21
CA SER A 565 -10.11 9.40 17.18
C SER A 565 -8.77 10.13 17.10
N ASN A 566 -7.70 9.40 16.79
CA ASN A 566 -6.31 9.86 16.65
C ASN A 566 -5.56 8.90 15.71
N THR A 567 -4.29 9.18 15.43
CA THR A 567 -3.40 8.41 14.57
C THR A 567 -3.19 6.99 15.09
N GLU A 568 -2.84 6.78 16.37
CA GLU A 568 -2.66 5.42 16.91
C GLU A 568 -3.95 4.58 16.82
N HIS A 569 -5.11 5.20 17.01
CA HIS A 569 -6.40 4.51 16.84
C HIS A 569 -6.68 4.21 15.37
N ALA A 570 -6.21 5.04 14.42
CA ALA A 570 -6.28 4.70 13.00
C ALA A 570 -5.46 3.45 12.71
N ASP A 571 -4.17 3.43 13.05
CA ASP A 571 -3.27 2.30 12.78
C ASP A 571 -3.82 1.00 13.35
N GLN A 572 -4.25 1.02 14.62
CA GLN A 572 -4.83 -0.15 15.28
C GLN A 572 -6.08 -0.68 14.56
N LYS A 573 -7.00 0.21 14.16
CA LYS A 573 -8.27 -0.20 13.53
C LYS A 573 -8.05 -0.60 12.07
N ILE A 574 -7.15 0.05 11.34
CA ILE A 574 -6.81 -0.32 9.97
C ILE A 574 -6.16 -1.71 9.99
N LYS A 575 -5.14 -1.93 10.83
CA LYS A 575 -4.50 -3.24 11.00
C LYS A 575 -5.47 -4.34 11.40
N PHE A 576 -6.46 -4.02 12.23
CA PHE A 576 -7.52 -4.97 12.62
C PHE A 576 -8.45 -5.36 11.45
N ILE A 577 -8.80 -4.43 10.55
CA ILE A 577 -9.77 -4.66 9.47
C ILE A 577 -9.12 -5.20 8.19
N PHE A 578 -7.93 -4.68 7.87
CA PHE A 578 -7.21 -4.94 6.62
C PHE A 578 -6.03 -5.91 6.80
N GLY A 579 -5.66 -6.25 8.05
CA GLY A 579 -4.49 -7.08 8.35
C GLY A 579 -3.21 -6.25 8.46
N ASP A 580 -2.07 -6.92 8.57
CA ASP A 580 -0.77 -6.25 8.54
C ASP A 580 -0.57 -5.61 7.16
N ILE A 581 -0.80 -4.30 7.10
CA ILE A 581 -0.34 -3.46 6.02
C ILE A 581 1.18 -3.59 6.00
N GLY A 582 1.74 -3.98 4.86
CA GLY A 582 3.18 -4.03 4.66
C GLY A 582 3.81 -2.73 5.13
N GLU A 583 4.85 -2.87 5.94
CA GLU A 583 5.57 -1.81 6.64
C GLU A 583 5.88 -0.62 5.72
N ILE A 584 5.20 0.50 5.95
CA ILE A 584 5.68 1.83 5.60
C ILE A 584 5.60 2.65 6.89
N ILE A 585 6.55 2.41 7.79
CA ILE A 585 6.95 3.37 8.83
C ILE A 585 8.47 3.39 8.77
N PRO A 586 9.11 4.54 8.44
CA PRO A 586 10.54 4.69 8.64
C PRO A 586 10.77 4.67 10.16
N ASP A 587 11.42 3.61 10.63
CA ASP A 587 11.72 3.39 12.04
C ASP A 587 12.74 4.44 12.49
N THR A 588 12.26 5.58 12.99
CA THR A 588 13.10 6.54 13.71
C THR A 588 12.86 6.37 15.21
N ALA A 589 13.77 5.59 15.79
CA ALA A 589 14.28 5.70 17.15
C ALA A 589 13.26 5.87 18.29
N SER A 590 12.98 4.76 18.97
CA SER A 590 12.93 4.76 20.43
C SER A 590 13.75 3.57 20.94
N PRO A 591 14.86 3.78 21.67
CA PRO A 591 15.59 2.68 22.26
C PRO A 591 14.73 2.03 23.36
N PRO A 592 14.84 0.71 23.60
CA PRO A 592 14.10 0.07 24.65
C PRO A 592 14.59 0.62 26.00
N LEU A 593 13.70 1.31 26.70
CA LEU A 593 13.86 1.60 28.11
C LEU A 593 13.75 0.27 28.87
N GLU A 594 14.91 -0.36 29.04
CA GLU A 594 15.17 -1.22 30.19
C GLU A 594 14.92 -0.39 31.45
N THR A 595 13.87 -0.71 32.22
CA THR A 595 13.89 -0.56 33.69
C THR A 595 12.71 -1.31 34.33
N GLU A 596 13.09 -2.21 35.24
CA GLU A 596 12.41 -2.62 36.48
C GLU A 596 11.22 -3.60 36.43
N GLU A 597 11.59 -4.88 36.51
CA GLU A 597 11.28 -5.75 37.65
C GLU A 597 9.91 -5.60 38.36
N SER A 598 9.04 -6.55 38.03
CA SER A 598 8.34 -7.43 38.97
C SER A 598 7.17 -6.88 39.81
N PHE A 599 5.97 -7.37 39.46
CA PHE A 599 5.03 -7.87 40.45
C PHE A 599 5.18 -9.39 40.53
N ALA A 600 5.74 -9.88 41.64
CA ALA A 600 5.83 -11.29 41.99
C ALA A 600 4.89 -11.59 43.18
N GLU A 601 4.02 -12.59 43.03
CA GLU A 601 3.50 -13.44 44.12
C GLU A 601 3.04 -14.78 43.48
N LEU A 602 3.90 -15.80 43.43
CA LEU A 602 4.09 -16.87 44.42
C LEU A 602 2.94 -17.89 44.56
N LYS A 603 3.13 -19.05 43.91
CA LYS A 603 2.97 -20.45 44.38
C LYS A 603 3.56 -21.34 43.27
N ASN A 604 4.50 -22.27 43.46
CA ASN A 604 4.98 -22.99 44.63
C ASN A 604 6.39 -23.52 44.33
N LEU A 605 7.28 -23.45 45.32
CA LEU A 605 8.57 -24.14 45.37
C LEU A 605 8.42 -25.43 46.18
N GLN A 606 8.71 -26.58 45.58
CA GLN A 606 9.39 -27.76 46.14
C GLN A 606 10.00 -28.46 44.91
N SER A 607 11.30 -28.70 44.73
CA SER A 607 12.43 -28.80 45.66
C SER A 607 13.77 -28.59 44.92
N SER A 608 14.69 -27.86 45.57
CA SER A 608 16.18 -27.89 45.57
C SER A 608 16.91 -29.03 44.84
N ARG A 609 18.15 -28.94 44.33
CA ARG A 609 19.29 -28.00 44.46
C ARG A 609 20.34 -28.36 43.38
N SER A 610 21.20 -27.40 43.06
CA SER A 610 22.24 -27.31 42.01
C SER A 610 23.47 -28.27 42.15
N PRO A 611 24.42 -28.30 41.16
CA PRO A 611 25.11 -29.53 40.72
C PRO A 611 26.66 -29.60 40.85
N SER A 612 27.19 -30.72 40.36
CA SER A 612 28.53 -31.05 39.82
C SER A 612 29.63 -31.54 40.77
N PHE A 613 30.09 -32.79 40.59
CA PHE A 613 31.40 -33.17 40.00
C PHE A 613 31.67 -34.69 40.20
N GLY A 614 32.29 -35.33 39.20
CA GLY A 614 33.23 -36.45 39.42
C GLY A 614 32.85 -37.84 38.88
N ASP A 615 33.54 -38.23 37.81
CA ASP A 615 33.64 -39.58 37.25
C ASP A 615 34.10 -40.65 38.26
N LEU A 616 33.65 -41.91 38.08
CA LEU A 616 34.49 -43.10 37.90
C LEU A 616 33.66 -44.37 37.62
N ARG A 617 34.10 -45.10 36.59
CA ARG A 617 33.74 -46.46 36.12
C ARG A 617 33.77 -47.48 37.29
N ASN A 618 33.12 -48.66 37.29
CA ASN A 618 33.22 -49.75 36.31
C ASN A 618 32.37 -50.97 36.81
N GLU A 619 31.81 -51.76 35.86
CA GLU A 619 31.43 -53.20 35.89
C GLU A 619 30.29 -53.65 36.84
N THR A 620 29.26 -54.42 36.46
CA THR A 620 29.25 -55.68 35.69
C THR A 620 27.79 -56.02 35.26
N GLU A 621 27.59 -56.45 34.03
CA GLU A 621 26.41 -57.17 33.48
C GLU A 621 26.46 -58.68 33.83
N PRO A 622 25.57 -59.59 33.34
CA PRO A 622 24.15 -59.54 32.90
C PRO A 622 23.31 -60.74 33.46
N ASP A 623 22.00 -60.84 33.18
CA ASP A 623 21.41 -61.95 32.38
C ASP A 623 19.86 -61.96 32.29
N THR A 624 19.39 -61.99 31.03
CA THR A 624 18.31 -62.81 30.43
C THR A 624 16.80 -62.62 30.76
N THR A 625 16.08 -62.24 29.68
CA THR A 625 14.81 -62.80 29.10
C THR A 625 13.59 -62.97 30.03
N ASP A 626 12.37 -62.55 29.69
CA ASP A 626 11.60 -62.88 28.49
C ASP A 626 10.22 -62.17 28.56
N GLY A 627 9.50 -62.11 27.43
CA GLY A 627 8.02 -62.11 27.45
C GLY A 627 7.30 -60.81 27.10
N ALA A 628 6.59 -60.82 25.99
CA ALA A 628 5.87 -59.71 25.36
C ALA A 628 4.41 -59.52 25.83
N GLU A 629 3.86 -58.39 25.36
CA GLU A 629 2.50 -58.18 24.86
C GLU A 629 1.33 -57.77 25.79
N GLU A 630 0.53 -56.87 25.22
CA GLU A 630 -0.52 -56.05 25.77
C GLU A 630 -1.87 -56.75 25.96
N MET A 631 -2.60 -56.27 26.99
CA MET A 631 -4.05 -56.10 27.15
C MET A 631 -5.06 -56.93 26.32
N ASN A 632 -5.97 -57.61 27.03
CA ASN A 632 -7.41 -57.34 26.87
C ASN A 632 -8.28 -57.88 28.03
N LEU A 633 -9.41 -57.19 28.25
CA LEU A 633 -10.52 -57.48 29.16
C LEU A 633 -11.45 -58.61 28.65
N GLU A 634 -12.47 -58.93 29.47
CA GLU A 634 -13.69 -59.74 29.27
C GLU A 634 -13.59 -61.23 29.69
N MET A 635 -14.56 -61.88 30.36
CA MET A 635 -16.02 -61.70 30.40
C MET A 635 -16.67 -62.57 31.51
N THR A 636 -17.85 -62.12 31.98
CA THR A 636 -19.09 -62.88 32.37
C THR A 636 -19.10 -64.09 33.31
N GLU A 637 -20.15 -64.14 34.15
CA GLU A 637 -21.10 -65.28 34.13
C GLU A 637 -22.52 -64.89 34.59
N SER A 638 -23.50 -65.57 34.00
CA SER A 638 -24.96 -65.43 34.15
C SER A 638 -25.60 -66.81 34.19
N HIS A 639 -26.62 -67.06 35.03
CA HIS A 639 -27.70 -68.09 34.88
C HIS A 639 -28.75 -67.89 36.01
N ALA A 640 -30.05 -67.63 35.78
CA ALA A 640 -31.17 -68.54 35.42
C ALA A 640 -31.38 -69.71 36.42
N ALA A 641 -32.54 -70.14 36.91
CA ALA A 641 -33.99 -69.85 36.85
C ALA A 641 -34.65 -70.58 38.07
N SER A 642 -35.85 -70.27 38.59
CA SER A 642 -37.10 -70.99 38.26
C SER A 642 -38.25 -70.69 39.25
N THR A 643 -39.47 -70.63 38.69
CA THR A 643 -40.82 -71.04 39.18
C THR A 643 -41.74 -70.14 40.03
N ASP A 644 -42.97 -70.06 39.49
CA ASP A 644 -44.30 -69.81 40.07
C ASP A 644 -44.69 -68.41 40.57
N GLN A 645 -45.46 -67.67 39.76
CA GLN A 645 -46.94 -67.68 39.85
C GLN A 645 -47.58 -66.90 38.69
N THR A 646 -48.66 -67.49 38.19
CA THR A 646 -49.56 -67.05 37.12
C THR A 646 -50.53 -65.97 37.58
N GLU A 647 -50.83 -64.97 36.74
CA GLU A 647 -52.19 -64.64 36.29
C GLU A 647 -52.19 -63.51 35.25
N ALA A 648 -52.98 -63.69 34.19
CA ALA A 648 -53.15 -62.76 33.08
C ALA A 648 -54.64 -62.37 32.96
N LEU A 649 -54.84 -61.11 32.55
CA LEU A 649 -56.00 -60.48 31.91
C LEU A 649 -57.40 -61.14 32.03
N GLU A 650 -58.33 -60.36 32.58
CA GLU A 650 -59.71 -60.25 32.06
C GLU A 650 -60.05 -58.77 31.84
N THR A 651 -60.66 -58.47 30.70
CA THR A 651 -61.51 -57.29 30.46
C THR A 651 -62.96 -57.79 30.41
N PRO A 652 -63.98 -56.93 30.61
CA PRO A 652 -64.72 -56.50 29.42
C PRO A 652 -65.35 -55.09 29.45
N GLU A 653 -65.71 -54.71 28.24
CA GLU A 653 -66.52 -53.63 27.66
C GLU A 653 -67.67 -52.93 28.44
N SER A 654 -67.74 -51.62 28.20
CA SER A 654 -68.88 -50.78 27.77
C SER A 654 -70.09 -50.52 28.70
N SER A 655 -70.38 -49.24 28.95
CA SER A 655 -71.61 -48.55 28.49
C SER A 655 -71.77 -47.16 29.14
N GLN A 656 -71.74 -46.09 28.33
CA GLN A 656 -72.83 -45.10 28.19
C GLN A 656 -72.41 -43.94 27.27
N PRO A 657 -73.25 -43.56 26.29
CA PRO A 657 -73.10 -42.34 25.52
C PRO A 657 -74.11 -41.23 25.93
N ASP A 658 -73.72 -40.02 25.58
CA ASP A 658 -74.50 -38.93 24.99
C ASP A 658 -75.10 -37.77 25.83
N THR A 659 -74.64 -36.58 25.41
CA THR A 659 -75.32 -35.29 25.20
C THR A 659 -75.54 -34.26 26.32
N GLY A 660 -75.07 -33.04 25.97
CA GLY A 660 -75.64 -31.73 26.29
C GLY A 660 -74.68 -30.84 27.08
N GLU A 661 -74.27 -29.63 26.71
CA GLU A 661 -74.57 -28.69 25.62
C GLU A 661 -73.41 -27.65 25.62
N SER A 662 -73.03 -27.12 24.46
CA SER A 662 -72.08 -25.99 24.29
C SER A 662 -72.78 -24.63 24.56
N PRO A 663 -72.22 -23.44 24.23
CA PRO A 663 -70.83 -22.98 24.00
C PRO A 663 -70.50 -21.61 24.67
N SER A 664 -69.23 -21.18 24.70
CA SER A 664 -68.76 -19.85 24.23
C SER A 664 -67.29 -19.55 24.57
N LEU A 665 -66.66 -18.84 23.62
CA LEU A 665 -65.28 -18.31 23.52
C LEU A 665 -64.16 -19.28 23.12
#